data_AF-B4PYH5-F1
#
_entry.id   AF-B4PYH5-F1
#
_cell.length_a   1.000
_cell.length_b   1.000
_cell.length_c   1.000
_cell.angle_alpha   90.00
_cell.angle_beta   90.00
_cell.angle_gamma   90.00
#
_symmetry.space_group_name_H-M   'P 1'
#
loop_
_entity.id
_entity.type
_entity.pdbx_description
1 polymer ?
#
loop_
_entity_poly.entity_id
_entity_poly.type
_entity_poly.pdbx_seq_one_letter_code
_entity_poly.pdbx_strand_id
1 'polypeptide(L)'
;MAPYRPEFSAAEQSRIDAEFSRLARNKSVYLDHAGTTLYAENQVTAAAEQLQRNVICNPHTCRLTGDFVDQVRFKILEFFNTTAEDYHVIFTANATAALSLVAENFDFGSTGDFHFCQENHTSVLGMRERVRANGIYMLKEKEISGGELKKNGTVHKVSGKTGNSLLTFSAQCNFSGYKIPLDTIEKIQIDGLSKPGKQLWGSLGENKENTHNDYYICLDAASFVATSPLDLKKYRPDYVCLSFYKIFGYPTGVGALLVSRRGADVFQKRRFFGGGTINYAYPHAMDYQLRETFHQRYEDGTLPFLAIVGLLEGFRTLERLVPKTDEFSTMERISRHVFGLAKYLEDQLRQLQHPNGEPLVELYNKVGYQDKSRQGGIVAFNVRTESGSFVGFGEIACVAALHGILLRTGCFCNIGACQYYLNLDEDAMDTIYKRAGRICGDYFDLVDGQPTGAVRVSFGYMTTFQDVEQLLQMLRSSYLATKPLQRIQFIEEQAEQLPPLLKERVQLLRPKLLQMAIYPVKSCAAFKIELEGSWPLTDQGLRYDREWMIVDMNGMALTQKRCTELCLIRPVIKVDQLELQFGDNSHFSVPLSLEDQAADSAKCVSKVCRQPVEGLDCGDGVAQWLSENLGLEGLRLLRQSGQRNSSKDQQKLSLVNQAQFLLLNKSSVRSLQFEEPLDETVDRFRANIIIDTGSAFEELTYKALSIGGIQFQVEGPCQRCDMICINQRTGERSPETLTTISRLQKGRMRFGIYITRIPQDTKELEAKEHMTCGDVVLVE
;
A
#
# COMPACT_ATOMS: atom_id res chain seq x y z
N MET A 1 -6.40 32.38 -6.08
CA MET A 1 -7.23 31.36 -6.77
C MET A 1 -8.69 31.80 -6.75
N ALA A 2 -9.53 31.30 -7.66
CA ALA A 2 -10.96 31.58 -7.63
C ALA A 2 -11.58 31.03 -6.34
N PRO A 3 -12.44 31.78 -5.64
CA PRO A 3 -13.14 31.27 -4.45
C PRO A 3 -14.01 30.06 -4.83
N TYR A 4 -14.21 29.13 -3.88
CA TYR A 4 -15.17 28.03 -4.06
C TYR A 4 -16.54 28.62 -4.39
N ARG A 5 -17.19 28.06 -5.41
CA ARG A 5 -18.55 28.43 -5.83
C ARG A 5 -19.45 27.20 -5.66
N PRO A 6 -20.38 27.21 -4.70
CA PRO A 6 -21.34 26.13 -4.54
C PRO A 6 -22.17 25.92 -5.82
N GLU A 7 -22.35 24.66 -6.23
CA GLU A 7 -23.25 24.30 -7.34
C GLU A 7 -24.72 24.28 -6.90
N PHE A 8 -24.98 23.96 -5.64
CA PHE A 8 -26.31 23.97 -5.05
C PHE A 8 -26.59 25.28 -4.33
N SER A 9 -27.82 25.78 -4.47
CA SER A 9 -28.31 26.88 -3.65
C SER A 9 -28.38 26.48 -2.18
N ALA A 10 -28.37 27.47 -1.26
CA ALA A 10 -28.50 27.19 0.17
C ALA A 10 -29.79 26.41 0.52
N ALA A 11 -30.88 26.68 -0.21
CA ALA A 11 -32.15 25.97 -0.04
C ALA A 11 -32.08 24.51 -0.53
N GLU A 12 -31.37 24.24 -1.62
CA GLU A 12 -31.12 22.87 -2.09
C GLU A 12 -30.22 22.11 -1.11
N GLN A 13 -29.11 22.71 -0.69
CA GLN A 13 -28.21 22.10 0.28
C GLN A 13 -28.95 21.77 1.59
N SER A 14 -29.76 22.69 2.11
CA SER A 14 -30.56 22.44 3.32
C SER A 14 -31.54 21.27 3.16
N ARG A 15 -32.15 21.09 1.97
CA ARG A 15 -33.00 19.92 1.69
C ARG A 15 -32.19 18.62 1.63
N ILE A 16 -30.98 18.66 1.07
CA ILE A 16 -30.07 17.52 1.04
C ILE A 16 -29.65 17.17 2.47
N ASP A 17 -29.20 18.12 3.27
CA ASP A 17 -28.73 17.91 4.65
C ASP A 17 -29.83 17.28 5.53
N ALA A 18 -31.09 17.65 5.31
CA ALA A 18 -32.24 17.06 6.01
C ALA A 18 -32.40 15.55 5.77
N GLU A 19 -31.93 15.02 4.63
CA GLU A 19 -31.97 13.59 4.29
C GLU A 19 -30.84 12.77 4.91
N PHE A 20 -29.84 13.45 5.48
CA PHE A 20 -28.65 12.83 6.09
C PHE A 20 -28.46 13.28 7.54
N SER A 21 -29.58 13.55 8.25
CA SER A 21 -29.58 14.04 9.63
C SER A 21 -28.75 13.18 10.59
N ARG A 22 -28.63 11.86 10.33
CA ARG A 22 -27.75 10.94 11.08
C ARG A 22 -26.28 11.33 11.07
N LEU A 23 -25.76 12.00 10.04
CA LEU A 23 -24.38 12.48 10.02
C LEU A 23 -24.17 13.55 11.11
N ALA A 24 -25.06 14.54 11.17
CA ALA A 24 -25.03 15.56 12.22
C ALA A 24 -25.24 14.96 13.62
N ARG A 25 -26.22 14.05 13.78
CA ARG A 25 -26.49 13.36 15.06
C ARG A 25 -25.28 12.59 15.58
N ASN A 26 -24.55 11.92 14.69
CA ASN A 26 -23.37 11.13 15.02
C ASN A 26 -22.07 11.94 14.93
N LYS A 27 -22.13 13.26 14.70
CA LYS A 27 -20.96 14.13 14.49
C LYS A 27 -19.96 13.54 13.48
N SER A 28 -20.49 12.98 12.39
CA SER A 28 -19.70 12.26 11.39
C SER A 28 -19.61 13.05 10.09
N VAL A 29 -18.40 13.16 9.55
CA VAL A 29 -18.11 13.73 8.23
C VAL A 29 -17.83 12.59 7.27
N TYR A 30 -18.63 12.45 6.21
CA TYR A 30 -18.53 11.32 5.29
C TYR A 30 -17.82 11.68 3.98
N LEU A 31 -16.67 11.04 3.72
CA LEU A 31 -15.75 11.33 2.62
C LEU A 31 -15.30 10.07 1.85
N ASP A 32 -16.11 8.99 1.86
CA ASP A 32 -15.82 7.72 1.16
C ASP A 32 -16.86 7.36 0.07
N HIS A 33 -17.41 8.36 -0.62
CA HIS A 33 -18.44 8.17 -1.64
C HIS A 33 -18.07 7.19 -2.77
N ALA A 34 -16.79 7.13 -3.16
CA ALA A 34 -16.32 6.21 -4.20
C ALA A 34 -16.33 4.72 -3.74
N GLY A 35 -16.27 4.48 -2.44
CA GLY A 35 -16.46 3.14 -1.85
C GLY A 35 -17.93 2.76 -1.86
N THR A 36 -18.75 3.60 -1.24
CA THR A 36 -20.21 3.52 -1.25
C THR A 36 -20.79 4.92 -1.09
N THR A 37 -21.93 5.21 -1.70
CA THR A 37 -22.68 6.41 -1.29
C THR A 37 -23.54 6.09 -0.06
N LEU A 38 -23.98 7.12 0.64
CA LEU A 38 -24.97 7.03 1.70
C LEU A 38 -26.37 7.07 1.09
N TYR A 39 -27.29 6.28 1.65
CA TYR A 39 -28.71 6.38 1.34
C TYR A 39 -29.37 7.56 2.05
N ALA A 40 -30.34 8.19 1.41
CA ALA A 40 -31.18 9.18 2.06
C ALA A 40 -32.12 8.51 3.08
N GLU A 41 -32.41 9.17 4.20
CA GLU A 41 -33.33 8.63 5.22
C GLU A 41 -34.74 8.43 4.63
N ASN A 42 -35.27 9.39 3.87
CA ASN A 42 -36.60 9.23 3.28
C ASN A 42 -36.66 8.23 2.14
N GLN A 43 -35.55 7.93 1.46
CA GLN A 43 -35.51 6.85 0.46
C GLN A 43 -35.85 5.51 1.09
N VAL A 44 -35.30 5.23 2.28
CA VAL A 44 -35.55 3.96 3.00
C VAL A 44 -36.99 3.93 3.52
N THR A 45 -37.48 5.04 4.07
CA THR A 45 -38.88 5.16 4.52
C THR A 45 -39.85 4.93 3.36
N ALA A 46 -39.65 5.60 2.23
CA ALA A 46 -40.50 5.46 1.04
C ALA A 46 -40.47 4.03 0.48
N ALA A 47 -39.30 3.39 0.45
CA ALA A 47 -39.19 1.99 0.03
C ALA A 47 -39.94 1.06 0.98
N ALA A 48 -39.84 1.27 2.31
CA ALA A 48 -40.57 0.49 3.29
C ALA A 48 -42.09 0.68 3.16
N GLU A 49 -42.57 1.91 2.98
CA GLU A 49 -43.98 2.22 2.73
C GLU A 49 -44.49 1.56 1.44
N GLN A 50 -43.69 1.56 0.37
CA GLN A 50 -44.05 0.89 -0.88
C GLN A 50 -44.24 -0.61 -0.69
N LEU A 51 -43.38 -1.25 0.11
CA LEU A 51 -43.48 -2.68 0.44
C LEU A 51 -44.64 -2.99 1.39
N GLN A 52 -44.99 -2.09 2.29
CA GLN A 52 -46.16 -2.25 3.17
C GLN A 52 -47.48 -2.08 2.42
N ARG A 53 -47.52 -1.19 1.42
CA ARG A 53 -48.72 -0.88 0.64
C ARG A 53 -49.05 -1.91 -0.43
N ASN A 54 -48.03 -2.45 -1.11
CA ASN A 54 -48.22 -3.29 -2.29
C ASN A 54 -47.88 -4.75 -2.00
N VAL A 55 -48.71 -5.68 -2.48
CA VAL A 55 -48.39 -7.12 -2.44
C VAL A 55 -47.43 -7.45 -3.58
N ILE A 56 -46.14 -7.32 -3.30
CA ILE A 56 -45.05 -7.70 -4.22
C ILE A 56 -44.56 -9.09 -3.83
N CYS A 57 -44.77 -10.08 -4.69
CA CYS A 57 -44.35 -11.47 -4.43
C CYS A 57 -43.67 -12.05 -5.68
N ASN A 58 -43.45 -13.36 -5.73
CA ASN A 58 -42.70 -13.96 -6.84
C ASN A 58 -43.30 -13.53 -8.21
N PRO A 59 -42.47 -13.05 -9.17
CA PRO A 59 -42.96 -12.57 -10.47
C PRO A 59 -43.71 -13.63 -11.30
N HIS A 60 -43.52 -14.92 -11.02
CA HIS A 60 -44.30 -16.00 -11.61
C HIS A 60 -45.76 -16.06 -11.11
N THR A 61 -46.05 -15.48 -9.95
CA THR A 61 -47.38 -15.45 -9.34
C THR A 61 -48.04 -14.08 -9.46
N CYS A 62 -47.25 -13.01 -9.35
CA CYS A 62 -47.76 -11.64 -9.29
C CYS A 62 -47.27 -10.81 -10.48
N ARG A 63 -48.18 -10.59 -11.44
CA ARG A 63 -47.94 -9.75 -12.62
C ARG A 63 -47.46 -8.35 -12.26
N LEU A 64 -48.01 -7.75 -11.19
CA LEU A 64 -47.60 -6.43 -10.69
C LEU A 64 -46.10 -6.38 -10.34
N THR A 65 -45.51 -7.49 -9.87
CA THR A 65 -44.06 -7.56 -9.60
C THR A 65 -43.26 -7.51 -10.89
N GLY A 66 -43.70 -8.21 -11.94
CA GLY A 66 -43.11 -8.11 -13.27
C GLY A 66 -43.17 -6.67 -13.80
N ASP A 67 -44.33 -6.02 -13.67
CA ASP A 67 -44.52 -4.63 -14.11
C ASP A 67 -43.58 -3.65 -13.38
N PHE A 68 -43.34 -3.82 -12.07
CA PHE A 68 -42.37 -3.01 -11.33
C PHE A 68 -40.92 -3.25 -11.79
N VAL A 69 -40.54 -4.50 -12.03
CA VAL A 69 -39.18 -4.83 -12.52
C VAL A 69 -38.96 -4.20 -13.90
N ASP A 70 -39.95 -4.25 -14.79
CA ASP A 70 -39.86 -3.65 -16.11
C ASP A 70 -39.86 -2.11 -16.06
N GLN A 71 -40.62 -1.49 -15.13
CA GLN A 71 -40.52 -0.05 -14.87
C GLN A 71 -39.10 0.35 -14.44
N VAL A 72 -38.45 -0.45 -13.60
CA VAL A 72 -37.05 -0.20 -13.19
C VAL A 72 -36.11 -0.33 -14.39
N ARG A 73 -36.28 -1.35 -15.25
CA ARG A 73 -35.48 -1.47 -16.49
C ARG A 73 -35.64 -0.25 -17.38
N PHE A 74 -36.87 0.24 -17.57
CA PHE A 74 -37.12 1.44 -18.33
C PHE A 74 -36.43 2.66 -17.72
N LYS A 75 -36.52 2.83 -16.39
CA LYS A 75 -35.85 3.92 -15.66
C LYS A 75 -34.33 3.87 -15.77
N ILE A 76 -33.74 2.67 -15.78
CA ILE A 76 -32.30 2.48 -16.01
C ILE A 76 -31.91 2.95 -17.42
N LEU A 77 -32.66 2.54 -18.44
CA LEU A 77 -32.40 2.95 -19.83
C LEU A 77 -32.55 4.47 -20.01
N GLU A 78 -33.60 5.06 -19.41
CA GLU A 78 -33.81 6.51 -19.39
C GLU A 78 -32.65 7.25 -18.72
N PHE A 79 -32.20 6.78 -17.55
CA PHE A 79 -31.08 7.36 -16.81
C PHE A 79 -29.77 7.39 -17.62
N PHE A 80 -29.57 6.40 -18.49
CA PHE A 80 -28.41 6.31 -19.40
C PHE A 80 -28.67 6.87 -20.80
N ASN A 81 -29.77 7.60 -20.99
CA ASN A 81 -30.20 8.18 -22.27
C ASN A 81 -30.21 7.15 -23.43
N THR A 82 -30.77 5.97 -23.23
CA THR A 82 -30.89 4.93 -24.27
C THR A 82 -32.27 4.25 -24.22
N THR A 83 -32.49 3.24 -25.07
CA THR A 83 -33.76 2.54 -25.21
C THR A 83 -33.56 1.02 -25.20
N ALA A 84 -34.66 0.28 -25.06
CA ALA A 84 -34.65 -1.18 -25.16
C ALA A 84 -34.36 -1.70 -26.59
N GLU A 85 -34.40 -0.81 -27.59
CA GLU A 85 -33.98 -1.13 -28.96
C GLU A 85 -32.46 -1.21 -29.05
N ASP A 86 -31.74 -0.36 -28.33
CA ASP A 86 -30.27 -0.29 -28.38
C ASP A 86 -29.59 -1.20 -27.35
N TYR A 87 -30.15 -1.29 -26.13
CA TYR A 87 -29.55 -1.99 -25.01
C TYR A 87 -30.54 -2.90 -24.27
N HIS A 88 -30.03 -4.07 -23.86
CA HIS A 88 -30.67 -4.93 -22.88
C HIS A 88 -30.17 -4.61 -21.46
N VAL A 89 -31.03 -4.77 -20.45
CA VAL A 89 -30.67 -4.63 -19.03
C VAL A 89 -30.75 -6.00 -18.36
N ILE A 90 -29.63 -6.52 -17.89
CA ILE A 90 -29.54 -7.73 -17.07
C ILE A 90 -29.27 -7.31 -15.62
N PHE A 91 -30.14 -7.68 -14.70
CA PHE A 91 -29.88 -7.45 -13.27
C PHE A 91 -28.81 -8.40 -12.76
N THR A 92 -27.86 -7.87 -11.99
CA THR A 92 -26.76 -8.62 -11.37
C THR A 92 -26.64 -8.24 -9.90
N ALA A 93 -25.82 -8.94 -9.12
CA ALA A 93 -25.63 -8.58 -7.71
C ALA A 93 -24.88 -7.24 -7.52
N ASN A 94 -23.99 -6.88 -8.46
CA ASN A 94 -23.16 -5.69 -8.48
C ASN A 94 -22.32 -5.66 -9.78
N ALA A 95 -21.52 -4.61 -9.97
CA ALA A 95 -20.60 -4.47 -11.10
C ALA A 95 -19.60 -5.64 -11.24
N THR A 96 -19.14 -6.25 -10.13
CA THR A 96 -18.26 -7.43 -10.18
C THR A 96 -18.97 -8.63 -10.79
N ALA A 97 -20.23 -8.87 -10.43
CA ALA A 97 -21.05 -9.92 -11.03
C ALA A 97 -21.32 -9.65 -12.52
N ALA A 98 -21.56 -8.38 -12.90
CA ALA A 98 -21.67 -7.99 -14.30
C ALA A 98 -20.39 -8.26 -15.10
N LEU A 99 -19.22 -7.88 -14.57
CA LEU A 99 -17.92 -8.16 -15.19
C LEU A 99 -17.64 -9.66 -15.31
N SER A 100 -17.96 -10.45 -14.28
CA SER A 100 -17.83 -11.90 -14.31
C SER A 100 -18.71 -12.51 -15.39
N LEU A 101 -19.97 -12.05 -15.49
CA LEU A 101 -20.90 -12.50 -16.51
C LEU A 101 -20.39 -12.22 -17.92
N VAL A 102 -19.76 -11.06 -18.15
CA VAL A 102 -19.10 -10.77 -19.43
C VAL A 102 -17.92 -11.71 -19.68
N ALA A 103 -17.04 -11.90 -18.71
CA ALA A 103 -15.87 -12.76 -18.85
C ALA A 103 -16.22 -14.22 -19.20
N GLU A 104 -17.34 -14.72 -18.67
CA GLU A 104 -17.79 -16.11 -18.86
C GLU A 104 -18.49 -16.35 -20.20
N ASN A 105 -19.15 -15.33 -20.76
CA ASN A 105 -20.07 -15.51 -21.90
C ASN A 105 -19.60 -14.83 -23.20
N PHE A 106 -18.58 -13.96 -23.15
CA PHE A 106 -18.01 -13.35 -24.36
C PHE A 106 -17.32 -14.39 -25.23
N ASP A 107 -17.68 -14.46 -26.52
CA ASP A 107 -17.04 -15.36 -27.47
C ASP A 107 -15.82 -14.73 -28.16
N PHE A 108 -14.62 -15.12 -27.72
CA PHE A 108 -13.35 -14.68 -28.31
C PHE A 108 -13.05 -15.29 -29.69
N GLY A 109 -13.74 -16.34 -30.12
CA GLY A 109 -13.34 -17.12 -31.29
C GLY A 109 -11.96 -17.75 -31.12
N SER A 110 -11.25 -17.97 -32.23
CA SER A 110 -9.91 -18.60 -32.21
C SER A 110 -8.75 -17.64 -31.98
N THR A 111 -8.90 -16.35 -32.35
CA THR A 111 -7.80 -15.37 -32.34
C THR A 111 -8.04 -14.19 -31.41
N GLY A 112 -9.18 -14.12 -30.74
CA GLY A 112 -9.57 -12.99 -29.91
C GLY A 112 -8.73 -12.81 -28.66
N ASP A 113 -8.32 -11.58 -28.37
CA ASP A 113 -7.48 -11.22 -27.23
C ASP A 113 -8.30 -10.48 -26.15
N PHE A 114 -7.91 -10.64 -24.88
CA PHE A 114 -8.46 -9.86 -23.77
C PHE A 114 -7.49 -8.75 -23.39
N HIS A 115 -7.97 -7.51 -23.39
CA HIS A 115 -7.21 -6.32 -23.00
C HIS A 115 -7.87 -5.68 -21.78
N PHE A 116 -7.06 -5.26 -20.80
CA PHE A 116 -7.54 -4.51 -19.64
C PHE A 116 -6.55 -3.40 -19.26
N CYS A 117 -7.00 -2.39 -18.54
CA CYS A 117 -6.17 -1.27 -18.09
C CYS A 117 -5.44 -1.55 -16.78
N GLN A 118 -4.23 -1.00 -16.64
CA GLN A 118 -3.52 -0.94 -15.37
C GLN A 118 -4.37 -0.28 -14.26
N GLU A 119 -5.16 0.75 -14.58
CA GLU A 119 -5.94 1.52 -13.61
C GLU A 119 -7.31 0.90 -13.25
N ASN A 120 -7.59 -0.32 -13.74
CA ASN A 120 -8.85 -0.99 -13.46
C ASN A 120 -9.00 -1.46 -12.01
N HIS A 121 -10.24 -1.47 -11.54
CA HIS A 121 -10.61 -2.13 -10.30
C HIS A 121 -10.27 -3.64 -10.30
N THR A 122 -9.96 -4.21 -9.14
CA THR A 122 -9.53 -5.60 -8.97
C THR A 122 -10.50 -6.63 -9.58
N SER A 123 -11.80 -6.31 -9.68
CA SER A 123 -12.79 -7.18 -10.34
C SER A 123 -12.49 -7.44 -11.82
N VAL A 124 -11.86 -6.48 -12.53
CA VAL A 124 -11.41 -6.68 -13.92
C VAL A 124 -10.17 -7.57 -13.96
N LEU A 125 -9.26 -7.45 -12.99
CA LEU A 125 -8.12 -8.37 -12.87
C LEU A 125 -8.59 -9.81 -12.66
N GLY A 126 -9.69 -10.02 -11.95
CA GLY A 126 -10.34 -11.31 -11.76
C GLY A 126 -10.98 -11.88 -13.03
N MET A 127 -11.26 -11.07 -14.06
CA MET A 127 -11.73 -11.58 -15.35
C MET A 127 -10.67 -12.47 -16.01
N ARG A 128 -9.37 -12.22 -15.75
CA ARG A 128 -8.25 -12.99 -16.33
C ARG A 128 -8.35 -14.50 -16.07
N GLU A 129 -8.95 -14.90 -14.96
CA GLU A 129 -9.15 -16.30 -14.59
C GLU A 129 -10.32 -16.98 -15.32
N ARG A 130 -11.23 -16.18 -15.90
CA ARG A 130 -12.48 -16.67 -16.52
C ARG A 130 -12.51 -16.53 -18.04
N VAL A 131 -11.86 -15.50 -18.58
CA VAL A 131 -11.81 -15.26 -20.03
C VAL A 131 -11.12 -16.42 -20.74
N ARG A 132 -11.63 -16.77 -21.92
CA ARG A 132 -11.04 -17.79 -22.80
C ARG A 132 -10.47 -17.12 -24.04
N ALA A 133 -9.57 -16.16 -23.80
CA ALA A 133 -8.89 -15.42 -24.85
C ALA A 133 -7.65 -16.18 -25.35
N ASN A 134 -7.20 -15.86 -26.55
CA ASN A 134 -5.95 -16.34 -27.12
C ASN A 134 -4.72 -15.71 -26.42
N GLY A 135 -4.86 -14.47 -25.95
CA GLY A 135 -3.86 -13.79 -25.13
C GLY A 135 -4.48 -12.75 -24.21
N ILE A 136 -3.75 -12.40 -23.15
CA ILE A 136 -4.14 -11.40 -22.16
C ILE A 136 -3.11 -10.29 -22.12
N TYR A 137 -3.56 -9.05 -22.25
CA TYR A 137 -2.71 -7.88 -22.34
C TYR A 137 -3.15 -6.79 -21.36
N MET A 138 -2.16 -6.16 -20.73
CA MET A 138 -2.37 -5.00 -19.89
C MET A 138 -2.00 -3.73 -20.65
N LEU A 139 -2.98 -2.82 -20.74
CA LEU A 139 -2.88 -1.52 -21.36
C LEU A 139 -2.56 -0.45 -20.32
N LYS A 140 -1.69 0.47 -20.70
CA LYS A 140 -1.54 1.78 -20.07
C LYS A 140 -2.46 2.78 -20.78
N GLU A 141 -2.81 3.85 -20.09
CA GLU A 141 -3.73 4.86 -20.63
C GLU A 141 -3.31 5.45 -21.98
N LYS A 142 -2.01 5.67 -22.21
CA LYS A 142 -1.49 6.16 -23.51
C LYS A 142 -1.82 5.24 -24.70
N GLU A 143 -2.01 3.95 -24.44
CA GLU A 143 -2.34 2.94 -25.46
C GLU A 143 -3.84 2.93 -25.78
N ILE A 144 -4.68 3.41 -24.85
CA ILE A 144 -6.13 3.53 -25.02
C ILE A 144 -6.52 4.89 -25.57
N SER A 145 -5.95 5.98 -25.05
CA SER A 145 -6.28 7.34 -25.49
C SER A 145 -5.84 7.62 -26.93
N GLY A 146 -5.00 6.76 -27.52
CA GLY A 146 -4.42 6.92 -28.85
C GLY A 146 -3.40 8.05 -28.90
N GLY A 147 -2.12 7.74 -28.71
CA GLY A 147 -1.05 8.59 -29.25
C GLY A 147 -1.19 8.67 -30.78
N GLU A 148 -0.78 9.80 -31.39
CA GLU A 148 -0.92 10.09 -32.83
C GLU A 148 -0.87 8.83 -33.69
N LEU A 149 -2.04 8.41 -34.20
CA LEU A 149 -2.17 7.35 -35.19
C LEU A 149 -1.31 7.75 -36.39
N LYS A 150 -0.11 7.16 -36.52
CA LYS A 150 0.51 7.10 -37.84
C LYS A 150 -0.44 6.30 -38.71
N LYS A 151 -1.07 6.95 -39.68
CA LYS A 151 -1.81 6.32 -40.79
C LYS A 151 -0.83 5.51 -41.65
N ASN A 152 -0.25 4.46 -41.10
CA ASN A 152 0.60 3.53 -41.83
C ASN A 152 -0.05 2.16 -41.75
N GLY A 153 -0.67 1.74 -42.85
CA GLY A 153 -1.18 0.38 -43.01
C GLY A 153 -2.43 0.37 -43.85
N THR A 154 -2.26 0.15 -45.15
CA THR A 154 -3.30 -0.33 -46.06
C THR A 154 -4.10 -1.44 -45.40
N VAL A 155 -5.41 -1.22 -45.21
CA VAL A 155 -6.35 -2.26 -44.79
C VAL A 155 -6.41 -3.30 -45.90
N HIS A 156 -5.59 -4.36 -45.79
CA HIS A 156 -5.82 -5.56 -46.55
C HIS A 156 -7.15 -6.14 -46.08
N LYS A 157 -8.18 -6.12 -46.94
CA LYS A 157 -9.41 -6.89 -46.76
C LYS A 157 -9.04 -8.37 -46.79
N VAL A 158 -8.62 -8.93 -45.65
CA VAL A 158 -8.57 -10.38 -45.45
C VAL A 158 -10.02 -10.84 -45.28
N SER A 159 -10.51 -11.61 -46.25
CA SER A 159 -11.85 -12.18 -46.23
C SER A 159 -11.90 -13.37 -45.28
N GLY A 160 -12.20 -13.12 -44.01
CA GLY A 160 -12.47 -14.16 -43.01
C GLY A 160 -12.37 -13.59 -41.60
N LYS A 161 -13.50 -13.44 -40.89
CA LYS A 161 -13.49 -13.07 -39.47
C LYS A 161 -12.83 -14.20 -38.66
N THR A 162 -11.74 -13.92 -37.94
CA THR A 162 -11.00 -14.96 -37.20
C THR A 162 -11.29 -15.01 -35.69
N GLY A 163 -11.81 -13.92 -35.11
CA GLY A 163 -12.14 -13.84 -33.67
C GLY A 163 -12.63 -12.46 -33.21
N ASN A 164 -12.95 -12.35 -31.93
CA ASN A 164 -13.42 -11.10 -31.29
C ASN A 164 -12.51 -10.76 -30.09
N SER A 165 -12.01 -9.53 -30.03
CA SER A 165 -11.23 -9.05 -28.88
C SER A 165 -12.11 -8.26 -27.92
N LEU A 166 -11.91 -8.45 -26.62
CA LEU A 166 -12.61 -7.70 -25.56
C LEU A 166 -11.63 -6.76 -24.87
N LEU A 167 -11.95 -5.48 -24.82
CA LEU A 167 -11.22 -4.48 -24.05
C LEU A 167 -12.08 -3.98 -22.89
N THR A 168 -11.58 -4.16 -21.67
CA THR A 168 -12.23 -3.67 -20.45
C THR A 168 -11.47 -2.48 -19.85
N PHE A 169 -12.18 -1.38 -19.58
CA PHE A 169 -11.61 -0.23 -18.86
C PHE A 169 -12.61 0.42 -17.91
N SER A 170 -12.10 1.03 -16.84
CA SER A 170 -12.92 1.75 -15.87
C SER A 170 -13.11 3.18 -16.38
N ALA A 171 -14.36 3.61 -16.54
CA ALA A 171 -14.67 4.97 -16.99
C ALA A 171 -14.13 6.04 -16.03
N GLN A 172 -14.03 5.71 -14.74
CA GLN A 172 -13.37 6.50 -13.72
C GLN A 172 -12.53 5.60 -12.80
N CYS A 173 -11.28 5.98 -12.57
CA CYS A 173 -10.38 5.30 -11.65
C CYS A 173 -10.85 5.48 -10.20
N ASN A 174 -11.08 4.37 -9.48
CA ASN A 174 -11.49 4.40 -8.06
C ASN A 174 -10.39 4.93 -7.12
N PHE A 175 -9.13 5.01 -7.59
CA PHE A 175 -7.99 5.52 -6.81
C PHE A 175 -7.87 7.03 -6.96
N SER A 176 -7.67 7.54 -8.18
CA SER A 176 -7.35 8.95 -8.43
C SER A 176 -8.51 9.80 -8.92
N GLY A 177 -9.65 9.20 -9.28
CA GLY A 177 -10.76 9.92 -9.93
C GLY A 177 -10.54 10.25 -11.39
N TYR A 178 -9.40 9.85 -11.99
CA TYR A 178 -9.14 10.08 -13.41
C TYR A 178 -10.19 9.40 -14.29
N LYS A 179 -10.64 10.11 -15.33
CA LYS A 179 -11.63 9.63 -16.30
C LYS A 179 -10.96 9.42 -17.66
N ILE A 180 -11.06 8.20 -18.18
CA ILE A 180 -10.63 7.90 -19.56
C ILE A 180 -11.62 8.58 -20.52
N PRO A 181 -11.15 9.31 -21.55
CA PRO A 181 -12.05 9.94 -22.52
C PRO A 181 -12.93 8.91 -23.22
N LEU A 182 -14.25 9.03 -23.07
CA LEU A 182 -15.20 8.05 -23.62
C LEU A 182 -15.25 8.06 -25.15
N ASP A 183 -14.75 9.11 -25.82
CA ASP A 183 -14.60 9.14 -27.29
C ASP A 183 -13.64 8.04 -27.80
N THR A 184 -12.83 7.42 -26.93
CA THR A 184 -11.98 6.28 -27.33
C THR A 184 -12.79 5.02 -27.66
N ILE A 185 -14.02 4.89 -27.13
CA ILE A 185 -14.87 3.71 -27.32
C ILE A 185 -15.11 3.48 -28.82
N GLU A 186 -15.61 4.48 -29.52
CA GLU A 186 -15.90 4.40 -30.95
C GLU A 186 -14.62 4.20 -31.77
N LYS A 187 -13.54 4.93 -31.44
CA LYS A 187 -12.24 4.81 -32.13
C LYS A 187 -11.72 3.37 -32.08
N ILE A 188 -11.75 2.73 -30.91
CA ILE A 188 -11.27 1.35 -30.76
C ILE A 188 -12.21 0.35 -31.44
N GLN A 189 -13.53 0.57 -31.39
CA GLN A 189 -14.49 -0.31 -32.07
C GLN A 189 -14.34 -0.27 -33.61
N ILE A 190 -13.88 0.85 -34.19
CA ILE A 190 -13.67 1.03 -35.63
C ILE A 190 -12.26 0.64 -36.06
N ASP A 191 -11.23 1.20 -35.41
CA ASP A 191 -9.83 1.12 -35.84
C ASP A 191 -9.02 0.05 -35.08
N GLY A 192 -9.57 -0.52 -34.01
CA GLY A 192 -8.85 -1.39 -33.09
C GLY A 192 -7.82 -0.66 -32.23
N LEU A 193 -6.88 -1.42 -31.65
CA LEU A 193 -5.79 -0.88 -30.84
C LEU A 193 -4.53 -0.63 -31.67
N SER A 194 -3.91 0.54 -31.51
CA SER A 194 -2.62 0.87 -32.14
C SER A 194 -1.44 0.04 -31.59
N LYS A 195 -1.53 -0.38 -30.32
CA LYS A 195 -0.58 -1.27 -29.65
C LYS A 195 -1.35 -2.24 -28.75
N PRO A 196 -0.94 -3.52 -28.66
CA PRO A 196 -1.67 -4.51 -27.88
C PRO A 196 -1.52 -4.35 -26.36
N GLY A 197 -0.51 -3.61 -25.88
CA GLY A 197 -0.14 -3.50 -24.46
C GLY A 197 0.92 -4.52 -24.03
N LYS A 198 1.24 -4.58 -22.73
CA LYS A 198 2.15 -5.58 -22.15
C LYS A 198 1.45 -6.94 -22.16
N GLN A 199 1.98 -7.91 -22.92
CA GLN A 199 1.50 -9.29 -22.89
C GLN A 199 1.80 -9.91 -21.52
N LEU A 200 0.77 -10.48 -20.88
CA LEU A 200 0.89 -11.16 -19.59
C LEU A 200 0.72 -12.67 -19.72
N TRP A 201 -0.09 -13.11 -20.69
CA TRP A 201 -0.39 -14.53 -20.92
C TRP A 201 -0.75 -14.77 -22.38
N GLY A 202 -0.57 -16.02 -22.84
CA GLY A 202 -0.81 -16.47 -24.21
C GLY A 202 0.50 -16.74 -24.94
N SER A 203 0.41 -17.45 -26.07
CA SER A 203 1.61 -17.78 -26.88
C SER A 203 2.20 -16.51 -27.51
N LEU A 204 3.54 -16.41 -27.54
CA LEU A 204 4.26 -15.43 -28.37
C LEU A 204 4.03 -15.82 -29.85
N GLY A 205 2.94 -15.34 -30.44
CA GLY A 205 2.52 -15.77 -31.77
C GLY A 205 3.32 -15.09 -32.88
N GLU A 206 4.20 -15.84 -33.55
CA GLU A 206 4.95 -15.44 -34.75
C GLU A 206 4.06 -15.07 -35.96
N ASN A 207 2.73 -15.25 -35.89
CA ASN A 207 1.79 -15.04 -37.01
C ASN A 207 0.66 -14.03 -36.74
N LYS A 208 0.85 -13.04 -35.85
CA LYS A 208 -0.19 -12.04 -35.53
C LYS A 208 -0.45 -10.99 -36.63
N GLU A 209 0.48 -10.77 -37.56
CA GLU A 209 0.34 -9.71 -38.57
C GLU A 209 -0.85 -9.91 -39.53
N ASN A 210 -1.43 -11.12 -39.60
CA ASN A 210 -2.52 -11.45 -40.53
C ASN A 210 -3.90 -11.67 -39.88
N THR A 211 -4.08 -11.43 -38.57
CA THR A 211 -5.38 -11.65 -37.90
C THR A 211 -6.15 -10.35 -37.70
N HIS A 212 -7.38 -10.27 -38.21
CA HIS A 212 -8.30 -9.14 -37.99
C HIS A 212 -9.39 -9.53 -36.98
N ASN A 213 -9.30 -9.00 -35.76
CA ASN A 213 -10.31 -9.21 -34.71
C ASN A 213 -11.27 -8.01 -34.64
N ASP A 214 -12.56 -8.28 -34.43
CA ASP A 214 -13.53 -7.23 -34.10
C ASP A 214 -13.35 -6.84 -32.62
N TYR A 215 -13.28 -5.54 -32.32
CA TYR A 215 -13.06 -5.04 -30.96
C TYR A 215 -14.36 -4.67 -30.23
N TYR A 216 -14.56 -5.24 -29.05
CA TYR A 216 -15.71 -5.00 -28.18
C TYR A 216 -15.27 -4.33 -26.89
N ILE A 217 -16.08 -3.38 -26.40
CA ILE A 217 -15.76 -2.58 -25.23
C ILE A 217 -16.64 -2.98 -24.04
N CYS A 218 -16.00 -3.38 -22.95
CA CYS A 218 -16.64 -3.51 -21.64
C CYS A 218 -16.25 -2.32 -20.74
N LEU A 219 -17.22 -1.45 -20.47
CA LEU A 219 -17.05 -0.29 -19.63
C LEU A 219 -17.41 -0.64 -18.18
N ASP A 220 -16.39 -0.67 -17.30
CA ASP A 220 -16.62 -0.61 -15.86
C ASP A 220 -17.01 0.83 -15.48
N ALA A 221 -18.31 1.07 -15.42
CA ALA A 221 -18.87 2.39 -15.20
C ALA A 221 -19.14 2.67 -13.71
N ALA A 222 -18.91 1.71 -12.82
CA ALA A 222 -19.41 1.72 -11.45
C ALA A 222 -18.95 2.95 -10.63
N SER A 223 -17.69 3.38 -10.76
CA SER A 223 -17.21 4.61 -10.10
C SER A 223 -17.64 5.89 -10.83
N PHE A 224 -17.85 5.82 -12.14
CA PHE A 224 -18.15 6.98 -12.98
C PHE A 224 -19.60 7.42 -12.79
N VAL A 225 -20.55 6.48 -12.91
CA VAL A 225 -22.00 6.77 -12.85
C VAL A 225 -22.48 7.11 -11.44
N ALA A 226 -21.63 6.90 -10.42
CA ALA A 226 -21.88 7.39 -9.07
C ALA A 226 -22.01 8.91 -9.01
N THR A 227 -21.28 9.63 -9.88
CA THR A 227 -21.20 11.10 -9.83
C THR A 227 -21.15 11.78 -11.19
N SER A 228 -21.22 11.05 -12.30
CA SER A 228 -21.07 11.60 -13.66
C SER A 228 -22.16 11.08 -14.60
N PRO A 229 -22.63 11.92 -15.55
CA PRO A 229 -23.60 11.51 -16.57
C PRO A 229 -22.96 10.57 -17.58
N LEU A 230 -23.65 9.48 -17.94
CA LEU A 230 -23.25 8.58 -19.03
C LEU A 230 -24.37 8.55 -20.08
N ASP A 231 -24.09 9.10 -21.26
CA ASP A 231 -25.01 9.12 -22.39
C ASP A 231 -24.68 7.98 -23.37
N LEU A 232 -25.51 6.94 -23.38
CA LEU A 232 -25.32 5.77 -24.23
C LEU A 232 -25.81 5.96 -25.68
N LYS A 233 -26.52 7.04 -26.00
CA LYS A 233 -26.72 7.43 -27.42
C LYS A 233 -25.44 7.97 -28.01
N LYS A 234 -24.68 8.73 -27.22
CA LYS A 234 -23.39 9.34 -27.62
C LYS A 234 -22.24 8.34 -27.58
N TYR A 235 -22.03 7.66 -26.45
CA TYR A 235 -20.93 6.71 -26.27
C TYR A 235 -21.51 5.29 -26.21
N ARG A 236 -21.11 4.41 -27.13
CA ARG A 236 -21.79 3.12 -27.34
C ARG A 236 -20.92 1.90 -26.99
N PRO A 237 -20.50 1.72 -25.72
CA PRO A 237 -19.80 0.51 -25.30
C PRO A 237 -20.70 -0.72 -25.45
N ASP A 238 -20.12 -1.89 -25.70
CA ASP A 238 -20.88 -3.11 -25.90
C ASP A 238 -21.45 -3.67 -24.58
N TYR A 239 -20.75 -3.40 -23.48
CA TYR A 239 -21.14 -3.82 -22.14
C TYR A 239 -20.92 -2.67 -21.14
N VAL A 240 -21.88 -2.39 -20.26
CA VAL A 240 -21.75 -1.39 -19.18
C VAL A 240 -22.04 -2.06 -17.84
N CYS A 241 -21.04 -2.08 -16.97
CA CYS A 241 -21.14 -2.70 -15.64
C CYS A 241 -21.31 -1.63 -14.56
N LEU A 242 -22.29 -1.80 -13.68
CA LEU A 242 -22.53 -0.86 -12.57
C LEU A 242 -23.12 -1.52 -11.32
N SER A 243 -23.03 -0.79 -10.20
CA SER A 243 -23.67 -1.12 -8.92
C SER A 243 -24.54 0.05 -8.48
N PHE A 244 -25.82 -0.18 -8.21
CA PHE A 244 -26.74 0.91 -7.85
C PHE A 244 -26.47 1.50 -6.47
N TYR A 245 -25.93 0.70 -5.54
CA TYR A 245 -25.54 1.21 -4.22
C TYR A 245 -24.45 2.29 -4.30
N LYS A 246 -23.67 2.37 -5.39
CA LYS A 246 -22.71 3.47 -5.60
C LYS A 246 -23.39 4.78 -6.02
N ILE A 247 -24.62 4.72 -6.53
CA ILE A 247 -25.42 5.88 -6.94
C ILE A 247 -26.38 6.30 -5.82
N PHE A 248 -27.08 5.33 -5.21
CA PHE A 248 -28.18 5.59 -4.27
C PHE A 248 -27.93 5.14 -2.83
N GLY A 249 -26.90 4.33 -2.56
CA GLY A 249 -26.54 3.85 -1.21
C GLY A 249 -27.46 2.75 -0.69
N TYR A 250 -28.66 2.65 -1.24
CA TYR A 250 -29.64 1.61 -0.96
C TYR A 250 -30.40 1.22 -2.25
N PRO A 251 -30.74 -0.06 -2.45
CA PRO A 251 -30.23 -1.21 -1.70
C PRO A 251 -28.83 -1.62 -2.17
N THR A 252 -28.12 -2.35 -1.32
CA THR A 252 -26.96 -3.15 -1.75
C THR A 252 -27.44 -4.47 -2.38
N GLY A 253 -26.55 -5.16 -3.10
CA GLY A 253 -26.88 -6.46 -3.72
C GLY A 253 -27.67 -6.36 -5.04
N VAL A 254 -27.83 -5.16 -5.60
CA VAL A 254 -28.37 -4.96 -6.95
C VAL A 254 -27.42 -4.09 -7.78
N GLY A 255 -27.05 -4.60 -8.95
CA GLY A 255 -26.34 -3.93 -10.02
C GLY A 255 -26.96 -4.28 -11.37
N ALA A 256 -26.32 -3.84 -12.44
CA ALA A 256 -26.78 -4.12 -13.79
C ALA A 256 -25.60 -4.29 -14.76
N LEU A 257 -25.85 -5.13 -15.75
CA LEU A 257 -25.09 -5.21 -16.98
C LEU A 257 -26.00 -4.70 -18.11
N LEU A 258 -25.65 -3.56 -18.71
CA LEU A 258 -26.28 -3.16 -19.96
C LEU A 258 -25.50 -3.77 -21.12
N VAL A 259 -26.19 -4.41 -22.06
CA VAL A 259 -25.60 -5.08 -23.21
C VAL A 259 -26.15 -4.47 -24.49
N SER A 260 -25.28 -3.91 -25.34
CA SER A 260 -25.70 -3.37 -26.63
C SER A 260 -26.19 -4.51 -27.55
N ARG A 261 -26.98 -4.20 -28.59
CA ARG A 261 -27.35 -5.22 -29.59
C ARG A 261 -26.14 -5.90 -30.22
N ARG A 262 -25.12 -5.10 -30.57
CA ARG A 262 -23.84 -5.60 -31.08
C ARG A 262 -23.15 -6.55 -30.08
N GLY A 263 -23.14 -6.19 -28.80
CA GLY A 263 -22.58 -7.00 -27.73
C GLY A 263 -23.36 -8.30 -27.50
N ALA A 264 -24.69 -8.26 -27.63
CA ALA A 264 -25.57 -9.42 -27.48
C ALA A 264 -25.30 -10.50 -28.54
N ASP A 265 -24.96 -10.10 -29.77
CA ASP A 265 -24.64 -11.01 -30.87
C ASP A 265 -23.40 -11.87 -30.62
N VAL A 266 -22.46 -11.41 -29.77
CA VAL A 266 -21.24 -12.16 -29.39
C VAL A 266 -21.38 -12.83 -28.01
N PHE A 267 -22.49 -12.57 -27.32
CA PHE A 267 -22.84 -13.11 -26.01
C PHE A 267 -23.60 -14.44 -26.16
N GLN A 268 -23.00 -15.43 -26.84
CA GLN A 268 -23.72 -16.64 -27.27
C GLN A 268 -23.35 -17.91 -26.49
N LYS A 269 -22.25 -17.91 -25.73
CA LYS A 269 -21.71 -19.12 -25.09
C LYS A 269 -22.23 -19.32 -23.66
N ARG A 270 -23.55 -19.33 -23.48
CA ARG A 270 -24.11 -19.61 -22.17
C ARG A 270 -23.94 -21.09 -21.80
N ARG A 271 -23.21 -21.35 -20.72
CA ARG A 271 -22.84 -22.71 -20.26
C ARG A 271 -23.63 -23.22 -19.05
N PHE A 272 -24.51 -22.39 -18.52
CA PHE A 272 -25.33 -22.68 -17.35
C PHE A 272 -26.75 -22.19 -17.61
N PHE A 273 -27.75 -22.93 -17.14
CA PHE A 273 -29.12 -22.46 -17.12
C PHE A 273 -29.77 -22.83 -15.78
N GLY A 274 -30.47 -21.88 -15.19
CA GLY A 274 -31.33 -22.09 -14.02
C GLY A 274 -32.80 -21.81 -14.32
N GLY A 275 -33.62 -21.96 -13.29
CA GLY A 275 -35.02 -21.55 -13.32
C GLY A 275 -35.16 -20.08 -13.77
N GLY A 276 -36.21 -19.76 -14.51
CA GLY A 276 -36.43 -18.43 -15.09
C GLY A 276 -35.77 -18.19 -16.44
N THR A 277 -34.79 -19.01 -16.85
CA THR A 277 -33.98 -18.75 -18.05
C THR A 277 -34.23 -19.68 -19.24
N ILE A 278 -34.95 -20.78 -19.00
CA ILE A 278 -35.37 -21.78 -19.99
C ILE A 278 -36.89 -21.78 -20.16
N ASN A 279 -37.35 -22.22 -21.34
CA ASN A 279 -38.73 -22.61 -21.61
C ASN A 279 -38.96 -24.07 -21.17
N TYR A 280 -38.03 -24.96 -21.52
CA TYR A 280 -38.01 -26.36 -21.10
C TYR A 280 -36.57 -26.87 -21.04
N ALA A 281 -36.36 -27.93 -20.26
CA ALA A 281 -35.17 -28.78 -20.28
C ALA A 281 -35.61 -30.21 -20.01
N TYR A 282 -35.22 -31.15 -20.87
CA TYR A 282 -35.57 -32.56 -20.68
C TYR A 282 -34.58 -33.21 -19.71
N PRO A 283 -35.03 -33.85 -18.61
CA PRO A 283 -34.10 -34.50 -17.68
C PRO A 283 -33.46 -35.78 -18.25
N HIS A 284 -34.08 -36.40 -19.26
CA HIS A 284 -33.62 -37.66 -19.87
C HIS A 284 -32.94 -37.47 -21.24
N ALA A 285 -32.74 -36.22 -21.68
CA ALA A 285 -32.09 -35.90 -22.94
C ALA A 285 -31.25 -34.63 -22.78
N MET A 286 -30.18 -34.50 -23.55
CA MET A 286 -29.36 -33.28 -23.57
C MET A 286 -30.02 -32.19 -24.43
N ASP A 287 -31.29 -31.90 -24.14
CA ASP A 287 -32.13 -30.99 -24.91
C ASP A 287 -32.83 -29.98 -23.99
N TYR A 288 -32.73 -28.71 -24.36
CA TYR A 288 -33.29 -27.58 -23.64
C TYR A 288 -33.46 -26.38 -24.57
N GLN A 289 -34.38 -25.49 -24.21
CA GLN A 289 -34.60 -24.25 -24.94
C GLN A 289 -34.50 -23.07 -23.97
N LEU A 290 -33.56 -22.15 -24.23
CA LEU A 290 -33.48 -20.86 -23.54
C LEU A 290 -34.67 -19.97 -23.92
N ARG A 291 -35.05 -19.06 -23.02
CA ARG A 291 -36.08 -18.06 -23.31
C ARG A 291 -35.70 -17.15 -24.48
N GLU A 292 -36.69 -16.67 -25.21
CA GLU A 292 -36.46 -15.81 -26.38
C GLU A 292 -35.89 -14.44 -26.00
N THR A 293 -36.41 -13.82 -24.94
CA THR A 293 -35.95 -12.51 -24.47
C THR A 293 -34.53 -12.57 -23.92
N PHE A 294 -33.62 -11.79 -24.51
CA PHE A 294 -32.17 -11.84 -24.22
C PHE A 294 -31.83 -11.77 -22.72
N HIS A 295 -32.32 -10.76 -21.99
CA HIS A 295 -31.92 -10.58 -20.58
C HIS A 295 -32.39 -11.72 -19.68
N GLN A 296 -33.55 -12.33 -19.96
CA GLN A 296 -34.06 -13.47 -19.18
C GLN A 296 -33.17 -14.70 -19.32
N ARG A 297 -32.38 -14.78 -20.40
CA ARG A 297 -31.35 -15.81 -20.55
C ARG A 297 -30.17 -15.60 -19.61
N TYR A 298 -30.10 -14.58 -18.77
CA TYR A 298 -28.94 -14.34 -17.90
C TYR A 298 -29.31 -13.96 -16.47
N GLU A 299 -30.61 -14.05 -16.14
CA GLU A 299 -31.15 -13.75 -14.81
C GLU A 299 -31.58 -15.06 -14.15
N ASP A 300 -30.60 -15.82 -13.66
CA ASP A 300 -30.82 -17.12 -13.05
C ASP A 300 -31.62 -17.05 -11.75
N GLY A 301 -32.65 -17.89 -11.67
CA GLY A 301 -33.47 -18.02 -10.48
C GLY A 301 -34.44 -16.87 -10.27
N THR A 302 -34.83 -16.66 -9.01
CA THR A 302 -35.67 -15.52 -8.62
C THR A 302 -34.78 -14.31 -8.40
N LEU A 303 -34.97 -13.27 -9.22
CA LEU A 303 -34.33 -11.97 -9.02
C LEU A 303 -34.61 -11.41 -7.62
N PRO A 304 -33.74 -10.55 -7.06
CA PRO A 304 -34.01 -9.84 -5.81
C PRO A 304 -35.05 -8.73 -6.04
N PHE A 305 -36.27 -9.12 -6.45
CA PHE A 305 -37.30 -8.23 -6.98
C PHE A 305 -37.68 -7.11 -6.01
N LEU A 306 -37.74 -7.38 -4.70
CA LEU A 306 -38.00 -6.36 -3.68
C LEU A 306 -36.92 -5.27 -3.67
N ALA A 307 -35.65 -5.67 -3.79
CA ALA A 307 -34.53 -4.73 -3.87
C ALA A 307 -34.53 -3.98 -5.23
N ILE A 308 -34.85 -4.67 -6.33
CA ILE A 308 -35.00 -4.03 -7.64
C ILE A 308 -36.10 -2.96 -7.60
N VAL A 309 -37.27 -3.26 -7.03
CA VAL A 309 -38.35 -2.28 -6.88
C VAL A 309 -37.89 -1.08 -6.05
N GLY A 310 -37.11 -1.29 -4.99
CA GLY A 310 -36.53 -0.22 -4.17
C GLY A 310 -35.64 0.77 -4.94
N LEU A 311 -35.13 0.41 -6.11
CA LEU A 311 -34.40 1.35 -6.98
C LEU A 311 -35.27 2.49 -7.50
N LEU A 312 -36.59 2.30 -7.65
CA LEU A 312 -37.50 3.38 -8.04
C LEU A 312 -37.42 4.55 -7.07
N GLU A 313 -37.36 4.27 -5.77
CA GLU A 313 -37.19 5.31 -4.74
C GLU A 313 -35.79 5.94 -4.77
N GLY A 314 -34.77 5.20 -5.19
CA GLY A 314 -33.43 5.74 -5.46
C GLY A 314 -33.44 6.80 -6.56
N PHE A 315 -34.01 6.47 -7.73
CA PHE A 315 -34.14 7.42 -8.84
C PHE A 315 -34.97 8.65 -8.44
N ARG A 316 -36.16 8.45 -7.85
CA ARG A 316 -37.04 9.54 -7.39
C ARG A 316 -36.36 10.45 -6.38
N THR A 317 -35.64 9.87 -5.42
CA THR A 317 -34.92 10.64 -4.40
C THR A 317 -33.81 11.47 -5.01
N LEU A 318 -33.01 10.89 -5.91
CA LEU A 318 -31.92 11.62 -6.56
C LEU A 318 -32.44 12.81 -7.36
N GLU A 319 -33.48 12.62 -8.17
CA GLU A 319 -34.14 13.67 -8.96
C GLU A 319 -34.80 14.73 -8.09
N ARG A 320 -35.40 14.34 -6.96
CA ARG A 320 -36.02 15.26 -6.00
C ARG A 320 -35.00 16.14 -5.28
N LEU A 321 -33.87 15.57 -4.87
CA LEU A 321 -32.83 16.28 -4.12
C LEU A 321 -31.95 17.15 -5.02
N VAL A 322 -31.62 16.64 -6.21
CA VAL A 322 -30.83 17.36 -7.21
C VAL A 322 -31.64 17.44 -8.52
N PRO A 323 -32.65 18.32 -8.58
CA PRO A 323 -33.48 18.44 -9.77
C PRO A 323 -32.66 18.93 -10.96
N LYS A 324 -32.98 18.47 -12.17
CA LYS A 324 -32.40 19.05 -13.38
C LYS A 324 -32.77 20.54 -13.50
N THR A 325 -31.89 21.32 -14.10
CA THR A 325 -32.17 22.69 -14.54
C THR A 325 -32.41 22.70 -16.05
N ASP A 326 -32.71 23.87 -16.60
CA ASP A 326 -32.83 24.04 -18.05
C ASP A 326 -31.52 23.75 -18.80
N GLU A 327 -30.38 23.90 -18.12
CA GLU A 327 -29.04 23.74 -18.70
C GLU A 327 -28.40 22.38 -18.39
N PHE A 328 -28.70 21.79 -17.24
CA PHE A 328 -27.98 20.62 -16.73
C PHE A 328 -28.92 19.55 -16.18
N SER A 329 -28.69 18.31 -16.60
CA SER A 329 -29.29 17.12 -15.98
C SER A 329 -28.86 16.97 -14.52
N THR A 330 -29.62 16.18 -13.75
CA THR A 330 -29.30 15.82 -12.36
C THR A 330 -27.85 15.36 -12.18
N MET A 331 -27.39 14.42 -13.02
CA MET A 331 -26.02 13.89 -12.91
C MET A 331 -24.94 14.89 -13.35
N GLU A 332 -25.24 15.80 -14.27
CA GLU A 332 -24.31 16.89 -14.62
C GLU A 332 -24.12 17.86 -13.46
N ARG A 333 -25.20 18.21 -12.75
CA ARG A 333 -25.13 19.03 -11.53
C ARG A 333 -24.32 18.34 -10.45
N ILE A 334 -24.55 17.04 -10.21
CA ILE A 334 -23.75 16.25 -9.26
C ILE A 334 -22.28 16.26 -9.67
N SER A 335 -21.96 16.01 -10.95
CA SER A 335 -20.59 16.02 -11.46
C SER A 335 -19.90 17.36 -11.23
N ARG A 336 -20.61 18.48 -11.39
CA ARG A 336 -20.09 19.84 -11.18
C ARG A 336 -19.82 20.09 -9.70
N HIS A 337 -20.76 19.70 -8.83
CA HIS A 337 -20.63 19.81 -7.37
C HIS A 337 -19.41 19.06 -6.85
N VAL A 338 -19.31 17.76 -7.13
CA VAL A 338 -18.21 16.93 -6.60
C VAL A 338 -16.86 17.31 -7.19
N PHE A 339 -16.82 17.77 -8.45
CA PHE A 339 -15.60 18.30 -9.07
C PHE A 339 -15.17 19.61 -8.40
N GLY A 340 -16.11 20.51 -8.07
CA GLY A 340 -15.84 21.78 -7.39
C GLY A 340 -15.26 21.57 -5.99
N LEU A 341 -15.84 20.65 -5.21
CA LEU A 341 -15.32 20.29 -3.88
C LEU A 341 -13.92 19.69 -3.96
N ALA A 342 -13.70 18.75 -4.88
CA ALA A 342 -12.41 18.10 -5.04
C ALA A 342 -11.32 19.05 -5.52
N LYS A 343 -11.66 19.95 -6.45
CA LYS A 343 -10.77 21.04 -6.87
C LYS A 343 -10.38 21.91 -5.69
N TYR A 344 -11.36 22.35 -4.90
CA TYR A 344 -11.11 23.18 -3.73
C TYR A 344 -10.21 22.47 -2.72
N LEU A 345 -10.48 21.20 -2.40
CA LEU A 345 -9.63 20.43 -1.50
C LEU A 345 -8.19 20.34 -2.05
N GLU A 346 -7.99 19.97 -3.32
CA GLU A 346 -6.65 19.85 -3.89
C GLU A 346 -5.91 21.20 -3.84
N ASP A 347 -6.59 22.30 -4.20
CA ASP A 347 -6.03 23.65 -4.16
C ASP A 347 -5.59 24.06 -2.74
N GLN A 348 -6.35 23.67 -1.71
CA GLN A 348 -5.99 23.90 -0.31
C GLN A 348 -4.85 22.98 0.16
N LEU A 349 -4.90 21.69 -0.19
CA LEU A 349 -3.86 20.72 0.15
C LEU A 349 -2.48 21.12 -0.42
N ARG A 350 -2.43 21.67 -1.64
CA ARG A 350 -1.20 22.20 -2.25
C ARG A 350 -0.57 23.36 -1.48
N GLN A 351 -1.35 24.06 -0.66
CA GLN A 351 -0.88 25.19 0.16
C GLN A 351 -0.40 24.76 1.55
N LEU A 352 -0.71 23.54 1.97
CA LEU A 352 -0.26 23.03 3.26
C LEU A 352 1.22 22.67 3.18
N GLN A 353 2.05 23.44 3.88
CA GLN A 353 3.50 23.28 3.93
C GLN A 353 3.97 23.28 5.38
N HIS A 354 4.99 22.49 5.66
CA HIS A 354 5.76 22.53 6.90
C HIS A 354 6.53 23.86 7.01
N PRO A 355 6.96 24.28 8.21
CA PRO A 355 7.70 25.54 8.39
C PRO A 355 9.00 25.66 7.56
N ASN A 356 9.59 24.53 7.15
CA ASN A 356 10.77 24.48 6.30
C ASN A 356 10.46 24.55 4.78
N GLY A 357 9.19 24.64 4.40
CA GLY A 357 8.72 24.71 3.02
C GLY A 357 8.41 23.35 2.36
N GLU A 358 8.70 22.22 3.02
CA GLU A 358 8.30 20.91 2.50
C GLU A 358 6.77 20.79 2.46
N PRO A 359 6.18 20.26 1.37
CA PRO A 359 4.74 20.09 1.28
C PRO A 359 4.26 19.05 2.30
N LEU A 360 3.11 19.33 2.94
CA LEU A 360 2.49 18.42 3.89
C LEU A 360 2.00 17.13 3.22
N VAL A 361 1.60 17.20 1.96
CA VAL A 361 1.01 16.06 1.25
C VAL A 361 1.67 15.82 -0.10
N GLU A 362 1.68 14.56 -0.49
CA GLU A 362 1.93 14.15 -1.87
C GLU A 362 0.61 13.81 -2.55
N LEU A 363 0.28 14.50 -3.64
CA LEU A 363 -0.99 14.36 -4.35
C LEU A 363 -0.86 13.39 -5.53
N TYR A 364 -1.79 12.44 -5.60
CA TYR A 364 -1.87 11.47 -6.69
C TYR A 364 -2.95 11.87 -7.69
N ASN A 365 -2.62 12.89 -8.49
CA ASN A 365 -3.46 13.38 -9.58
C ASN A 365 -2.68 13.41 -10.90
N LYS A 366 -3.31 12.91 -11.98
CA LYS A 366 -2.71 12.81 -13.30
C LYS A 366 -2.93 14.04 -14.20
N VAL A 367 -4.09 14.68 -14.11
CA VAL A 367 -4.53 15.74 -15.04
C VAL A 367 -4.97 17.04 -14.36
N GLY A 368 -5.00 17.04 -13.02
CA GLY A 368 -5.49 18.15 -12.21
C GLY A 368 -7.01 18.34 -12.32
N TYR A 369 -7.50 19.41 -11.68
CA TYR A 369 -8.89 19.83 -11.71
C TYR A 369 -9.15 20.98 -12.69
N GLN A 370 -8.72 20.78 -13.94
CA GLN A 370 -8.98 21.74 -15.03
C GLN A 370 -10.21 21.37 -15.86
N ASP A 371 -10.43 20.07 -16.08
CA ASP A 371 -11.55 19.57 -16.88
C ASP A 371 -12.30 18.44 -16.15
N LYS A 372 -13.58 18.70 -15.84
CA LYS A 372 -14.50 17.76 -15.20
C LYS A 372 -14.79 16.51 -16.04
N SER A 373 -14.57 16.58 -17.35
CA SER A 373 -14.69 15.43 -18.25
C SER A 373 -13.54 14.43 -18.06
N ARG A 374 -12.39 14.90 -17.54
CA ARG A 374 -11.15 14.14 -17.35
C ARG A 374 -10.88 13.77 -15.89
N GLN A 375 -11.55 14.42 -14.94
CA GLN A 375 -11.34 14.21 -13.51
C GLN A 375 -12.67 14.22 -12.73
N GLY A 376 -12.87 13.24 -11.85
CA GLY A 376 -14.02 13.11 -10.96
C GLY A 376 -13.79 13.69 -9.56
N GLY A 377 -14.77 13.55 -8.67
CA GLY A 377 -14.73 14.06 -7.31
C GLY A 377 -13.92 13.19 -6.32
N ILE A 378 -12.69 12.80 -6.66
CA ILE A 378 -11.82 11.97 -5.81
C ILE A 378 -10.43 12.59 -5.69
N VAL A 379 -9.96 12.87 -4.47
CA VAL A 379 -8.61 13.32 -4.16
C VAL A 379 -7.87 12.22 -3.42
N ALA A 380 -6.75 11.76 -3.97
CA ALA A 380 -5.88 10.77 -3.35
C ALA A 380 -4.53 11.39 -2.98
N PHE A 381 -4.04 11.10 -1.78
CA PHE A 381 -2.77 11.65 -1.28
C PHE A 381 -2.15 10.78 -0.19
N ASN A 382 -0.87 11.00 0.08
CA ASN A 382 -0.23 10.60 1.33
C ASN A 382 0.24 11.84 2.11
N VAL A 383 0.33 11.74 3.43
CA VAL A 383 0.87 12.81 4.28
C VAL A 383 2.37 12.58 4.43
N ARG A 384 3.13 13.68 4.42
CA ARG A 384 4.58 13.73 4.58
C ARG A 384 4.94 14.44 5.88
N THR A 385 6.04 14.00 6.46
CA THR A 385 6.73 14.66 7.59
C THR A 385 7.53 15.86 7.10
N GLU A 386 8.00 16.70 8.03
CA GLU A 386 8.92 17.81 7.72
C GLU A 386 10.23 17.36 7.06
N SER A 387 10.63 16.10 7.24
CA SER A 387 11.81 15.50 6.60
C SER A 387 11.56 15.06 5.15
N GLY A 388 10.31 15.09 4.69
CA GLY A 388 9.89 14.58 3.39
C GLY A 388 9.55 13.08 3.37
N SER A 389 9.76 12.36 4.47
CA SER A 389 9.34 10.96 4.65
C SER A 389 7.81 10.85 4.81
N PHE A 390 7.22 9.70 4.54
CA PHE A 390 5.77 9.51 4.64
C PHE A 390 5.30 9.22 6.06
N VAL A 391 4.11 9.74 6.40
CA VAL A 391 3.32 9.28 7.53
C VAL A 391 2.47 8.10 7.07
N GLY A 392 2.49 7.02 7.84
CA GLY A 392 1.69 5.84 7.54
C GLY A 392 0.18 6.15 7.52
N PHE A 393 -0.53 5.67 6.50
CA PHE A 393 -1.98 5.91 6.39
C PHE A 393 -2.79 5.28 7.54
N GLY A 394 -2.23 4.33 8.30
CA GLY A 394 -2.85 3.79 9.50
C GLY A 394 -2.96 4.83 10.61
N GLU A 395 -1.93 5.66 10.79
CA GLU A 395 -1.98 6.80 11.71
C GLU A 395 -3.04 7.81 11.26
N ILE A 396 -3.10 8.09 9.95
CA ILE A 396 -4.11 9.00 9.37
C ILE A 396 -5.52 8.48 9.64
N ALA A 397 -5.74 7.17 9.51
CA ALA A 397 -7.03 6.56 9.79
C ALA A 397 -7.42 6.70 11.28
N CYS A 398 -6.48 6.55 12.21
CA CYS A 398 -6.71 6.82 13.64
C CYS A 398 -7.11 8.28 13.86
N VAL A 399 -6.33 9.23 13.34
CA VAL A 399 -6.61 10.67 13.50
C VAL A 399 -7.96 11.05 12.89
N ALA A 400 -8.28 10.55 11.70
CA ALA A 400 -9.56 10.79 11.04
C ALA A 400 -10.73 10.25 11.87
N ALA A 401 -10.63 9.02 12.38
CA ALA A 401 -11.65 8.43 13.23
C ALA A 401 -11.90 9.24 14.51
N LEU A 402 -10.84 9.73 15.18
CA LEU A 402 -10.95 10.59 16.36
C LEU A 402 -11.60 11.95 16.07
N HIS A 403 -11.51 12.44 14.83
CA HIS A 403 -12.19 13.65 14.37
C HIS A 403 -13.59 13.38 13.79
N GLY A 404 -14.09 12.14 13.85
CA GLY A 404 -15.38 11.76 13.25
C GLY A 404 -15.38 11.77 11.72
N ILE A 405 -14.21 11.72 11.07
CA ILE A 405 -14.07 11.76 9.62
C ILE A 405 -13.97 10.33 9.06
N LEU A 406 -14.95 9.97 8.24
CA LEU A 406 -15.06 8.68 7.58
C LEU A 406 -14.47 8.78 6.17
N LEU A 407 -13.21 8.34 6.03
CA LEU A 407 -12.48 8.28 4.77
C LEU A 407 -11.91 6.88 4.54
N ARG A 408 -11.30 6.62 3.37
CA ARG A 408 -10.69 5.33 3.05
C ARG A 408 -9.17 5.43 2.96
N THR A 409 -8.48 4.39 3.40
CA THR A 409 -7.03 4.23 3.25
C THR A 409 -6.68 2.90 2.54
N GLY A 410 -5.47 2.81 2.00
CA GLY A 410 -4.94 1.62 1.29
C GLY A 410 -4.88 1.79 -0.23
N CYS A 411 -4.97 0.68 -0.98
CA CYS A 411 -4.97 0.69 -2.46
C CYS A 411 -6.38 0.75 -3.10
N PHE A 412 -7.45 0.87 -2.29
CA PHE A 412 -8.85 1.04 -2.73
C PHE A 412 -9.34 0.00 -3.75
N CYS A 413 -8.87 -1.24 -3.63
CA CYS A 413 -9.14 -2.31 -4.61
C CYS A 413 -8.76 -1.93 -6.04
N ASN A 414 -7.72 -1.11 -6.22
CA ASN A 414 -7.21 -0.67 -7.51
C ASN A 414 -5.67 -0.76 -7.53
N ILE A 415 -5.18 -2.00 -7.50
CA ILE A 415 -3.76 -2.32 -7.26
C ILE A 415 -2.87 -1.73 -8.35
N GLY A 416 -3.26 -1.80 -9.63
CA GLY A 416 -2.41 -1.28 -10.71
C GLY A 416 -2.33 0.26 -10.71
N ALA A 417 -3.40 0.97 -10.34
CA ALA A 417 -3.32 2.41 -10.09
C ALA A 417 -2.44 2.72 -8.87
N CYS A 418 -2.62 1.97 -7.77
CA CYS A 418 -1.78 2.08 -6.57
C CYS A 418 -0.30 1.93 -6.91
N GLN A 419 0.05 0.89 -7.67
CA GLN A 419 1.39 0.62 -8.15
C GLN A 419 1.96 1.79 -8.97
N TYR A 420 1.16 2.31 -9.91
CA TYR A 420 1.56 3.42 -10.77
C TYR A 420 1.82 4.72 -9.97
N TYR A 421 0.88 5.12 -9.10
CA TYR A 421 0.97 6.39 -8.38
C TYR A 421 2.01 6.37 -7.26
N LEU A 422 2.24 5.21 -6.63
CA LEU A 422 3.23 5.04 -5.56
C LEU A 422 4.62 4.64 -6.11
N ASN A 423 4.78 4.56 -7.43
CA ASN A 423 6.01 4.14 -8.10
C ASN A 423 6.57 2.80 -7.59
N LEU A 424 5.70 1.81 -7.39
CA LEU A 424 6.07 0.49 -6.89
C LEU A 424 6.43 -0.42 -8.08
N ASP A 425 7.65 -0.92 -8.13
CA ASP A 425 8.07 -1.91 -9.13
C ASP A 425 7.72 -3.34 -8.72
N GLU A 426 8.11 -4.33 -9.53
CA GLU A 426 7.80 -5.75 -9.27
C GLU A 426 8.47 -6.24 -7.96
N ASP A 427 9.68 -5.78 -7.64
CA ASP A 427 10.41 -6.15 -6.43
C ASP A 427 9.78 -5.53 -5.17
N ALA A 428 9.34 -4.28 -5.25
CA ALA A 428 8.59 -3.61 -4.18
C ALA A 428 7.25 -4.33 -3.94
N MET A 429 6.55 -4.72 -5.01
CA MET A 429 5.29 -5.47 -4.90
C MET A 429 5.51 -6.84 -4.25
N ASP A 430 6.54 -7.57 -4.63
CA ASP A 430 6.90 -8.84 -4.01
C ASP A 430 7.30 -8.66 -2.54
N THR A 431 8.03 -7.60 -2.21
CA THR A 431 8.38 -7.28 -0.82
C THR A 431 7.13 -6.97 0.01
N ILE A 432 6.21 -6.17 -0.52
CA ILE A 432 4.97 -5.80 0.18
C ILE A 432 4.04 -7.01 0.38
N TYR A 433 3.74 -7.76 -0.68
CA TYR A 433 2.69 -8.79 -0.64
C TYR A 433 3.21 -10.18 -0.26
N LYS A 434 4.42 -10.57 -0.70
CA LYS A 434 4.96 -11.91 -0.43
C LYS A 434 5.83 -11.95 0.83
N ARG A 435 6.67 -10.93 1.05
CA ARG A 435 7.61 -10.93 2.20
C ARG A 435 7.00 -10.31 3.45
N ALA A 436 6.38 -9.13 3.34
CA ALA A 436 5.74 -8.45 4.46
C ALA A 436 4.32 -8.99 4.77
N GLY A 437 3.77 -9.84 3.90
CA GLY A 437 2.48 -10.51 4.13
C GLY A 437 1.26 -9.58 4.07
N ARG A 438 1.37 -8.42 3.41
CA ARG A 438 0.28 -7.45 3.30
C ARG A 438 -0.94 -8.04 2.60
N ILE A 439 -2.12 -7.73 3.10
CA ILE A 439 -3.41 -8.01 2.49
C ILE A 439 -4.24 -6.74 2.26
N CYS A 440 -5.17 -6.79 1.32
CA CYS A 440 -6.04 -5.65 1.06
C CYS A 440 -6.93 -5.36 2.28
N GLY A 441 -6.78 -4.16 2.86
CA GLY A 441 -7.60 -3.70 3.98
C GLY A 441 -6.90 -3.73 5.34
N ASP A 442 -5.66 -4.19 5.41
CA ASP A 442 -4.81 -4.02 6.60
C ASP A 442 -4.28 -2.58 6.76
N TYR A 443 -3.57 -2.36 7.86
CA TYR A 443 -2.86 -1.12 8.16
C TYR A 443 -1.33 -1.27 8.04
N PHE A 444 -0.85 -2.22 7.22
CA PHE A 444 0.56 -2.26 6.84
C PHE A 444 0.83 -1.16 5.82
N ASP A 445 1.14 0.03 6.32
CA ASP A 445 1.08 1.27 5.57
C ASP A 445 2.41 1.74 4.97
N LEU A 446 3.53 1.42 5.62
CA LEU A 446 4.88 1.71 5.17
C LEU A 446 5.72 0.43 5.12
N VAL A 447 6.43 0.20 4.02
CA VAL A 447 7.49 -0.81 3.90
C VAL A 447 8.76 -0.08 3.52
N ASP A 448 9.78 -0.19 4.38
CA ASP A 448 11.02 0.59 4.26
C ASP A 448 10.74 2.07 3.95
N GLY A 449 9.84 2.70 4.71
CA GLY A 449 9.47 4.11 4.57
C GLY A 449 8.67 4.45 3.31
N GLN A 450 8.48 3.52 2.37
CA GLN A 450 7.65 3.71 1.19
C GLN A 450 6.19 3.36 1.49
N PRO A 451 5.25 4.20 1.06
CA PRO A 451 3.84 3.97 1.27
C PRO A 451 3.38 2.80 0.43
N THR A 452 2.61 1.92 1.05
CA THR A 452 2.01 0.78 0.36
C THR A 452 0.61 1.15 -0.16
N GLY A 453 0.03 2.26 0.28
CA GLY A 453 -1.30 2.73 -0.07
C GLY A 453 -1.40 4.24 0.05
N ALA A 454 -2.60 4.78 -0.07
CA ALA A 454 -2.87 6.20 0.06
C ALA A 454 -4.08 6.47 0.97
N VAL A 455 -4.36 7.74 1.21
CA VAL A 455 -5.63 8.25 1.70
C VAL A 455 -6.48 8.65 0.50
N ARG A 456 -7.74 8.22 0.45
CA ARG A 456 -8.72 8.64 -0.57
C ARG A 456 -9.87 9.38 0.09
N VAL A 457 -10.09 10.58 -0.44
CA VAL A 457 -11.24 11.42 -0.14
C VAL A 457 -12.11 11.48 -1.39
N SER A 458 -13.39 11.17 -1.24
CA SER A 458 -14.32 11.14 -2.37
C SER A 458 -15.68 11.69 -1.99
N PHE A 459 -16.22 12.54 -2.86
CA PHE A 459 -17.38 13.37 -2.58
C PHE A 459 -18.64 12.85 -3.25
N GLY A 460 -19.77 13.03 -2.58
CA GLY A 460 -21.11 12.82 -3.13
C GLY A 460 -21.91 14.11 -3.20
N TYR A 461 -23.14 14.03 -3.71
CA TYR A 461 -24.05 15.18 -3.77
C TYR A 461 -24.45 15.72 -2.38
N MET A 462 -24.29 14.90 -1.34
CA MET A 462 -24.54 15.29 0.05
C MET A 462 -23.33 15.88 0.77
N THR A 463 -22.13 15.80 0.18
CA THR A 463 -20.95 16.37 0.81
C THR A 463 -20.99 17.89 0.71
N THR A 464 -20.67 18.57 1.80
CA THR A 464 -20.69 20.02 1.91
C THR A 464 -19.28 20.62 1.83
N PHE A 465 -19.22 21.94 1.63
CA PHE A 465 -17.96 22.69 1.79
C PHE A 465 -17.40 22.56 3.21
N GLN A 466 -18.27 22.53 4.23
CA GLN A 466 -17.87 22.44 5.62
C GLN A 466 -17.21 21.09 5.96
N ASP A 467 -17.61 20.02 5.28
CA ASP A 467 -16.97 18.70 5.40
C ASP A 467 -15.53 18.73 4.90
N VAL A 468 -15.27 19.46 3.81
CA VAL A 468 -13.92 19.67 3.28
C VAL A 468 -13.07 20.49 4.24
N GLU A 469 -13.64 21.55 4.82
CA GLU A 469 -12.94 22.38 5.80
C GLU A 469 -12.61 21.62 7.09
N GLN A 470 -13.46 20.70 7.54
CA GLN A 470 -13.18 19.85 8.69
C GLN A 470 -11.99 18.91 8.44
N LEU A 471 -11.88 18.31 7.25
CA LEU A 471 -10.71 17.53 6.87
C LEU A 471 -9.43 18.40 6.85
N LEU A 472 -9.50 19.58 6.25
CA LEU A 472 -8.36 20.50 6.19
C LEU A 472 -7.94 20.95 7.60
N GLN A 473 -8.91 21.21 8.48
CA GLN A 473 -8.65 21.56 9.88
C GLN A 473 -7.97 20.42 10.63
N MET A 474 -8.44 19.17 10.46
CA MET A 474 -7.80 17.98 11.03
C MET A 474 -6.34 17.86 10.58
N LEU A 475 -6.06 18.07 9.29
CA LEU A 475 -4.70 18.01 8.75
C LEU A 475 -3.81 19.10 9.35
N ARG A 476 -4.30 20.34 9.43
CA ARG A 476 -3.57 21.47 10.03
C ARG A 476 -3.28 21.25 11.51
N SER A 477 -4.29 20.88 12.30
CA SER A 477 -4.12 20.69 13.75
C SER A 477 -3.20 19.52 14.08
N SER A 478 -3.32 18.42 13.33
CA SER A 478 -2.62 17.18 13.67
C SER A 478 -1.21 17.12 13.10
N TYR A 479 -0.97 17.66 11.90
CA TYR A 479 0.31 17.46 11.20
C TYR A 479 1.15 18.72 11.00
N LEU A 480 0.58 19.92 11.16
CA LEU A 480 1.34 21.18 11.12
C LEU A 480 1.50 21.81 12.50
N ALA A 481 0.48 21.73 13.37
CA ALA A 481 0.52 22.33 14.70
C ALA A 481 1.04 21.41 15.80
N THR A 482 1.12 20.10 15.55
CA THR A 482 1.43 19.08 16.57
C THR A 482 2.63 18.25 16.17
N LYS A 483 3.58 18.06 17.10
CA LYS A 483 4.76 17.21 16.87
C LYS A 483 4.37 15.73 16.79
N PRO A 484 5.12 14.88 16.05
CA PRO A 484 4.80 13.46 15.90
C PRO A 484 4.53 12.72 17.23
N LEU A 485 5.41 12.88 18.23
CA LEU A 485 5.26 12.23 19.54
C LEU A 485 3.98 12.66 20.28
N GLN A 486 3.67 13.96 20.27
CA GLN A 486 2.45 14.49 20.89
C GLN A 486 1.20 13.95 20.20
N ARG A 487 1.25 13.77 18.87
CA ARG A 487 0.15 13.20 18.11
C ARG A 487 -0.04 11.71 18.41
N ILE A 488 1.04 10.93 18.47
CA ILE A 488 0.98 9.51 18.85
C ILE A 488 0.41 9.37 20.26
N GLN A 489 0.88 10.18 21.21
CA GLN A 489 0.35 10.20 22.58
C GLN A 489 -1.14 10.53 22.61
N PHE A 490 -1.59 11.54 21.85
CA PHE A 490 -3.02 11.86 21.74
C PHE A 490 -3.84 10.67 21.21
N ILE A 491 -3.34 9.97 20.19
CA ILE A 491 -4.02 8.78 19.64
C ILE A 491 -4.13 7.67 20.71
N GLU A 492 -3.07 7.44 21.47
CA GLU A 492 -3.04 6.45 22.55
C GLU A 492 -4.00 6.77 23.69
N GLU A 493 -4.02 8.03 24.14
CA GLU A 493 -4.93 8.49 25.20
C GLU A 493 -6.40 8.36 24.81
N GLN A 494 -6.71 8.46 23.50
CA GLN A 494 -8.05 8.33 22.96
C GLN A 494 -8.33 6.96 22.32
N ALA A 495 -7.42 5.98 22.47
CA ALA A 495 -7.49 4.70 21.76
C ALA A 495 -8.81 3.96 21.99
N GLU A 496 -9.43 4.10 23.18
CA GLU A 496 -10.70 3.45 23.49
C GLU A 496 -11.87 3.87 22.60
N GLN A 497 -11.79 5.04 21.97
CA GLN A 497 -12.81 5.55 21.04
C GLN A 497 -12.65 5.01 19.62
N LEU A 498 -11.51 4.39 19.31
CA LEU A 498 -11.24 3.86 17.98
C LEU A 498 -11.99 2.55 17.72
N PRO A 499 -12.34 2.26 16.46
CA PRO A 499 -12.77 0.92 16.04
C PRO A 499 -11.71 -0.16 16.38
N PRO A 500 -12.12 -1.43 16.62
CA PRO A 500 -11.20 -2.49 17.05
C PRO A 500 -9.92 -2.64 16.20
N LEU A 501 -10.05 -2.63 14.87
CA LEU A 501 -8.90 -2.75 13.96
C LEU A 501 -7.90 -1.59 14.08
N LEU A 502 -8.39 -0.38 14.42
CA LEU A 502 -7.51 0.78 14.64
C LEU A 502 -6.89 0.77 16.03
N LYS A 503 -7.55 0.19 17.05
CA LYS A 503 -6.96 -0.01 18.38
C LYS A 503 -5.69 -0.86 18.33
N GLU A 504 -5.73 -1.98 17.60
CA GLU A 504 -4.55 -2.82 17.36
C GLU A 504 -3.43 -2.04 16.68
N ARG A 505 -3.79 -1.16 15.73
CA ARG A 505 -2.82 -0.33 15.02
C ARG A 505 -2.13 0.69 15.92
N VAL A 506 -2.79 1.25 16.93
CA VAL A 506 -2.19 2.22 17.87
C VAL A 506 -0.92 1.65 18.50
N GLN A 507 -0.91 0.37 18.87
CA GLN A 507 0.24 -0.30 19.49
C GLN A 507 1.46 -0.43 18.56
N LEU A 508 1.28 -0.21 17.25
CA LEU A 508 2.32 -0.28 16.23
C LEU A 508 2.81 1.10 15.78
N LEU A 509 2.26 2.19 16.32
CA LEU A 509 2.66 3.56 15.95
C LEU A 509 3.97 3.99 16.61
N ARG A 510 4.31 3.46 17.78
CA ARG A 510 5.58 3.78 18.43
C ARG A 510 6.74 3.06 17.73
N PRO A 511 7.92 3.72 17.61
CA PRO A 511 9.12 3.07 17.11
C PRO A 511 9.45 1.82 17.94
N LYS A 512 9.97 0.78 17.28
CA LYS A 512 10.37 -0.48 17.91
C LYS A 512 11.83 -0.79 17.66
N LEU A 513 12.41 -1.57 18.58
CA LEU A 513 13.69 -2.23 18.38
C LEU A 513 13.55 -3.27 17.25
N LEU A 514 14.09 -2.99 16.07
CA LEU A 514 13.95 -3.87 14.91
C LEU A 514 14.94 -5.03 14.95
N GLN A 515 16.19 -4.74 15.29
CA GLN A 515 17.26 -5.72 15.25
C GLN A 515 18.33 -5.37 16.28
N MET A 516 18.87 -6.42 16.89
CA MET A 516 20.09 -6.34 17.68
C MET A 516 21.22 -7.10 17.00
N ALA A 517 22.42 -6.58 17.16
CA ALA A 517 23.63 -7.24 16.70
C ALA A 517 24.75 -7.12 17.74
N ILE A 518 25.52 -8.19 17.87
CA ILE A 518 26.78 -8.18 18.59
C ILE A 518 27.92 -8.45 17.60
N TYR A 519 29.12 -8.03 17.97
CA TYR A 519 30.35 -8.23 17.24
C TYR A 519 31.34 -8.94 18.16
N PRO A 520 31.21 -10.27 18.37
CA PRO A 520 31.99 -10.97 19.38
C PRO A 520 33.48 -10.76 19.21
N VAL A 521 33.97 -11.00 18.00
CA VAL A 521 35.34 -10.66 17.62
C VAL A 521 35.36 -9.26 17.02
N LYS A 522 36.12 -8.36 17.65
CA LYS A 522 36.34 -6.99 17.18
C LYS A 522 36.78 -6.99 15.72
N SER A 523 36.14 -6.12 14.93
CA SER A 523 36.35 -5.99 13.48
C SER A 523 35.86 -7.15 12.61
N CYS A 524 35.32 -8.24 13.15
CA CYS A 524 34.69 -9.29 12.35
C CYS A 524 33.22 -8.97 12.01
N ALA A 525 32.54 -9.84 11.26
CA ALA A 525 31.13 -9.68 10.90
C ALA A 525 30.21 -9.59 12.14
N ALA A 526 29.00 -9.07 11.94
CA ALA A 526 27.96 -9.06 12.97
C ALA A 526 27.39 -10.47 13.19
N PHE A 527 27.10 -10.80 14.44
CA PHE A 527 26.12 -11.83 14.79
C PHE A 527 24.77 -11.14 15.02
N LYS A 528 23.82 -11.37 14.10
CA LYS A 528 22.46 -10.81 14.17
C LYS A 528 21.60 -11.71 15.05
N ILE A 529 21.00 -11.14 16.10
CA ILE A 529 20.09 -11.86 16.99
C ILE A 529 18.77 -12.07 16.23
N GLU A 530 18.20 -13.27 16.34
CA GLU A 530 16.98 -13.67 15.62
C GLU A 530 15.79 -12.74 15.95
N LEU A 531 14.86 -12.60 15.00
CA LEU A 531 13.61 -11.87 15.20
C LEU A 531 12.83 -12.50 16.37
N GLU A 532 12.29 -11.66 17.27
CA GLU A 532 11.71 -12.03 18.56
C GLU A 532 12.70 -12.57 19.60
N GLY A 533 14.00 -12.61 19.27
CA GLY A 533 15.06 -13.03 20.19
C GLY A 533 15.34 -12.00 21.28
N SER A 534 15.34 -12.47 22.53
CA SER A 534 15.86 -11.72 23.68
C SER A 534 17.36 -11.98 23.86
N TRP A 535 18.14 -10.96 24.22
CA TRP A 535 19.58 -11.11 24.48
C TRP A 535 19.99 -10.55 25.85
N PRO A 536 20.85 -11.24 26.62
CA PRO A 536 21.24 -10.80 27.96
C PRO A 536 22.07 -9.51 27.93
N LEU A 537 21.79 -8.63 28.88
CA LEU A 537 22.58 -7.44 29.17
C LEU A 537 23.62 -7.70 30.28
N THR A 538 24.73 -6.98 30.19
CA THR A 538 25.83 -6.97 31.17
C THR A 538 26.20 -5.52 31.49
N ASP A 539 27.03 -5.31 32.51
CA ASP A 539 27.60 -3.98 32.81
C ASP A 539 28.39 -3.37 31.64
N GLN A 540 28.78 -4.17 30.65
CA GLN A 540 29.57 -3.75 29.49
C GLN A 540 28.72 -3.52 28.22
N GLY A 541 27.44 -3.88 28.24
CA GLY A 541 26.58 -3.89 27.06
C GLY A 541 25.93 -5.26 26.81
N LEU A 542 25.63 -5.60 25.55
CA LEU A 542 25.14 -6.94 25.19
C LEU A 542 26.19 -8.00 25.51
N ARG A 543 25.77 -9.12 26.13
CA ARG A 543 26.65 -10.23 26.45
C ARG A 543 27.41 -10.69 25.21
N TYR A 544 28.72 -10.90 25.35
CA TYR A 544 29.65 -11.29 24.29
C TYR A 544 29.98 -10.20 23.25
N ASP A 545 29.48 -8.97 23.34
CA ASP A 545 29.87 -7.92 22.39
C ASP A 545 31.33 -7.47 22.61
N ARG A 546 32.15 -7.61 21.55
CA ARG A 546 33.56 -7.17 21.49
C ARG A 546 34.45 -7.69 22.61
N GLU A 547 34.19 -8.90 23.12
CA GLU A 547 35.04 -9.56 24.11
C GLU A 547 36.33 -10.15 23.52
N TRP A 548 36.38 -10.37 22.19
CA TRP A 548 37.55 -10.93 21.50
C TRP A 548 38.16 -9.94 20.51
N MET A 549 39.46 -10.10 20.23
CA MET A 549 40.16 -9.38 19.16
C MET A 549 41.25 -10.24 18.53
N ILE A 550 41.51 -10.02 17.25
CA ILE A 550 42.63 -10.63 16.55
C ILE A 550 43.81 -9.67 16.59
N VAL A 551 44.99 -10.16 16.95
CA VAL A 551 46.24 -9.40 16.97
C VAL A 551 47.27 -10.01 16.01
N ASP A 552 48.18 -9.18 15.49
CA ASP A 552 49.31 -9.64 14.69
C ASP A 552 50.50 -10.10 15.55
N MET A 553 51.59 -10.52 14.90
CA MET A 553 52.84 -10.96 15.55
C MET A 553 53.49 -9.92 16.47
N ASN A 554 53.15 -8.63 16.31
CA ASN A 554 53.64 -7.53 17.17
C ASN A 554 52.67 -7.25 18.34
N GLY A 555 51.61 -8.04 18.49
CA GLY A 555 50.55 -7.85 19.47
C GLY A 555 49.61 -6.69 19.14
N MET A 556 49.63 -6.17 17.91
CA MET A 556 48.77 -5.05 17.49
C MET A 556 47.42 -5.58 17.01
N ALA A 557 46.33 -5.02 17.53
CA ALA A 557 44.98 -5.39 17.10
C ALA A 557 44.76 -5.11 15.60
N LEU A 558 44.35 -6.14 14.87
CA LEU A 558 43.92 -6.03 13.48
C LEU A 558 42.58 -5.26 13.41
N THR A 559 42.41 -4.52 12.31
CA THR A 559 41.17 -3.76 12.04
C THR A 559 40.82 -3.92 10.57
N GLN A 560 39.53 -3.77 10.19
CA GLN A 560 39.15 -3.92 8.78
C GLN A 560 39.81 -2.88 7.86
N LYS A 561 40.33 -1.78 8.42
CA LYS A 561 41.10 -0.79 7.66
C LYS A 561 42.40 -1.38 7.09
N ARG A 562 43.01 -2.35 7.79
CA ARG A 562 44.24 -3.03 7.40
C ARG A 562 43.98 -4.34 6.67
N CYS A 563 42.93 -5.08 7.05
CA CYS A 563 42.54 -6.36 6.45
C CYS A 563 41.01 -6.41 6.35
N THR A 564 40.48 -6.09 5.17
CA THR A 564 39.04 -5.99 4.92
C THR A 564 38.33 -7.32 5.09
N GLU A 565 39.03 -8.43 4.81
CA GLU A 565 38.57 -9.83 4.88
C GLU A 565 38.11 -10.23 6.28
N LEU A 566 38.50 -9.48 7.32
CA LEU A 566 37.95 -9.64 8.67
C LEU A 566 36.42 -9.57 8.69
N CYS A 567 35.80 -8.74 7.85
CA CYS A 567 34.33 -8.67 7.78
C CYS A 567 33.68 -9.95 7.22
N LEU A 568 34.45 -10.84 6.59
CA LEU A 568 34.00 -12.12 6.06
C LEU A 568 34.09 -13.25 7.09
N ILE A 569 34.85 -13.05 8.18
CA ILE A 569 34.80 -13.94 9.34
C ILE A 569 33.51 -13.68 10.09
N ARG A 570 32.63 -14.67 10.14
CA ARG A 570 31.31 -14.61 10.80
C ARG A 570 31.36 -15.33 12.15
N PRO A 571 31.36 -14.58 13.27
CA PRO A 571 31.25 -15.17 14.58
C PRO A 571 29.80 -15.59 14.86
N VAL A 572 29.60 -16.78 15.41
CA VAL A 572 28.30 -17.35 15.80
C VAL A 572 28.40 -17.81 17.25
N ILE A 573 27.49 -17.33 18.09
CA ILE A 573 27.38 -17.79 19.48
C ILE A 573 26.46 -19.01 19.51
N LYS A 574 27.04 -20.17 19.79
CA LYS A 574 26.32 -21.40 20.16
C LYS A 574 26.30 -21.52 21.69
N VAL A 575 25.48 -22.42 22.23
CA VAL A 575 25.19 -22.52 23.68
C VAL A 575 26.44 -22.38 24.57
N ASP A 576 27.54 -23.05 24.21
CA ASP A 576 28.79 -23.04 25.00
C ASP A 576 30.04 -22.62 24.20
N GLN A 577 29.88 -22.25 22.93
CA GLN A 577 31.01 -22.02 22.01
C GLN A 577 30.83 -20.77 21.14
N LEU A 578 31.95 -20.08 20.91
CA LEU A 578 32.13 -19.10 19.84
C LEU A 578 32.65 -19.83 18.60
N GLU A 579 31.82 -19.97 17.58
CA GLU A 579 32.22 -20.51 16.28
C GLU A 579 32.57 -19.37 15.32
N LEU A 580 33.74 -19.41 14.70
CA LEU A 580 34.17 -18.50 13.65
C LEU A 580 34.01 -19.21 12.30
N GLN A 581 33.29 -18.62 11.36
CA GLN A 581 33.08 -19.17 10.02
C GLN A 581 33.71 -18.25 8.97
N PHE A 582 34.33 -18.82 7.93
CA PHE A 582 34.89 -18.09 6.80
C PHE A 582 34.54 -18.81 5.48
N GLY A 583 33.73 -18.17 4.63
CA GLY A 583 33.11 -18.87 3.50
C GLY A 583 32.16 -20.00 3.95
N ASP A 584 31.82 -20.92 3.03
CA ASP A 584 30.78 -21.93 3.30
C ASP A 584 31.28 -23.19 4.02
N ASN A 585 32.60 -23.48 3.99
CA ASN A 585 33.17 -24.77 4.42
C ASN A 585 34.29 -24.66 5.47
N SER A 586 34.67 -23.48 5.93
CA SER A 586 35.76 -23.29 6.90
C SER A 586 35.20 -22.71 8.20
N HIS A 587 35.37 -23.44 9.31
CA HIS A 587 34.96 -22.96 10.63
C HIS A 587 35.88 -23.45 11.74
N PHE A 588 35.93 -22.72 12.86
CA PHE A 588 36.68 -23.09 14.05
C PHE A 588 35.94 -22.64 15.31
N SER A 589 35.88 -23.50 16.34
CA SER A 589 35.16 -23.21 17.59
C SER A 589 36.10 -22.99 18.77
N VAL A 590 35.77 -22.01 19.61
CA VAL A 590 36.45 -21.69 20.87
C VAL A 590 35.44 -21.73 22.01
N PRO A 591 35.73 -22.33 23.18
CA PRO A 591 34.81 -22.34 24.32
C PRO A 591 34.44 -20.93 24.80
N LEU A 592 33.21 -20.72 25.27
CA LEU A 592 32.76 -19.46 25.87
C LEU A 592 33.13 -19.35 27.36
N SER A 593 33.36 -20.47 28.05
CA SER A 593 33.77 -20.47 29.46
C SER A 593 35.17 -19.86 29.63
N LEU A 594 35.33 -18.96 30.60
CA LEU A 594 36.65 -18.46 30.98
C LEU A 594 37.46 -19.53 31.70
N GLU A 595 36.82 -20.47 32.41
CA GLU A 595 37.48 -21.57 33.11
C GLU A 595 38.12 -22.55 32.11
N ASP A 596 37.39 -22.88 31.04
CA ASP A 596 37.89 -23.76 29.97
C ASP A 596 39.00 -23.08 29.14
N GLN A 597 38.93 -21.76 28.95
CA GLN A 597 40.01 -21.02 28.28
C GLN A 597 41.25 -20.89 29.17
N ALA A 598 41.07 -20.49 30.43
CA ALA A 598 42.18 -20.21 31.34
C ALA A 598 43.04 -21.44 31.68
N ALA A 599 42.50 -22.66 31.52
CA ALA A 599 43.26 -23.90 31.71
C ALA A 599 44.47 -24.01 30.76
N ASP A 600 44.40 -23.43 29.55
CA ASP A 600 45.43 -23.52 28.50
C ASP A 600 45.93 -22.15 27.97
N SER A 601 45.40 -21.03 28.45
CA SER A 601 45.75 -19.68 27.97
C SER A 601 46.98 -19.05 28.64
N ALA A 602 47.94 -18.57 27.84
CA ALA A 602 48.89 -17.56 28.30
C ALA A 602 48.20 -16.19 28.44
N LYS A 603 48.43 -15.47 29.55
CA LYS A 603 48.05 -14.06 29.68
C LYS A 603 49.01 -13.21 28.83
N CYS A 604 48.48 -12.48 27.86
CA CYS A 604 49.25 -11.58 27.00
C CYS A 604 48.84 -10.12 27.21
N VAL A 605 49.81 -9.21 27.16
CA VAL A 605 49.57 -7.76 27.17
C VAL A 605 49.63 -7.25 25.74
N SER A 606 48.49 -6.87 25.17
CA SER A 606 48.39 -6.22 23.86
C SER A 606 48.22 -4.71 24.03
N LYS A 607 48.52 -3.91 22.99
CA LYS A 607 48.26 -2.45 22.99
C LYS A 607 47.05 -2.13 22.13
N VAL A 608 45.98 -1.62 22.75
CA VAL A 608 44.81 -1.07 22.05
C VAL A 608 44.75 0.43 22.32
N CYS A 609 44.76 1.27 21.27
CA CYS A 609 44.75 2.74 21.40
C CYS A 609 45.82 3.28 22.38
N ARG A 610 47.03 2.70 22.35
CA ARG A 610 48.18 3.03 23.25
C ARG A 610 48.00 2.63 24.72
N GLN A 611 46.93 1.95 25.10
CA GLN A 611 46.75 1.38 26.44
C GLN A 611 47.01 -0.14 26.43
N PRO A 612 47.73 -0.68 27.44
CA PRO A 612 47.86 -2.11 27.61
C PRO A 612 46.51 -2.74 27.97
N VAL A 613 46.14 -3.83 27.29
CA VAL A 613 44.97 -4.66 27.59
C VAL A 613 45.48 -6.08 27.85
N GLU A 614 45.10 -6.62 29.01
CA GLU A 614 45.31 -8.03 29.32
C GLU A 614 44.25 -8.87 28.61
N GLY A 615 44.73 -9.85 27.82
CA GLY A 615 43.89 -10.82 27.15
C GLY A 615 44.37 -12.25 27.39
N LEU A 616 43.43 -13.19 27.37
CA LEU A 616 43.67 -14.62 27.35
C LEU A 616 43.81 -15.07 25.90
N ASP A 617 44.91 -15.75 25.60
CA ASP A 617 45.13 -16.36 24.29
C ASP A 617 44.23 -17.59 24.10
N CYS A 618 43.49 -17.62 22.99
CA CYS A 618 42.56 -18.71 22.67
C CYS A 618 43.22 -19.95 22.03
N GLY A 619 44.55 -19.99 21.91
CA GLY A 619 45.31 -21.19 21.57
C GLY A 619 45.79 -21.29 20.11
N ASP A 620 46.68 -22.24 19.85
CA ASP A 620 47.39 -22.36 18.57
C ASP A 620 46.48 -22.80 17.40
N GLY A 621 45.44 -23.59 17.68
CA GLY A 621 44.52 -24.07 16.64
C GLY A 621 43.75 -22.93 15.95
N VAL A 622 43.19 -22.00 16.73
CA VAL A 622 42.50 -20.83 16.17
C VAL A 622 43.49 -19.85 15.54
N ALA A 623 44.71 -19.75 16.08
CA ALA A 623 45.77 -18.92 15.52
C ALA A 623 46.19 -19.40 14.11
N GLN A 624 46.37 -20.72 13.93
CA GLN A 624 46.66 -21.32 12.64
C GLN A 624 45.50 -21.13 11.66
N TRP A 625 44.26 -21.41 12.10
CA TRP A 625 43.07 -21.23 11.27
C TRP A 625 42.91 -19.78 10.78
N LEU A 626 43.10 -18.79 11.66
CA LEU A 626 43.07 -17.38 11.28
C LEU A 626 44.16 -17.03 10.26
N SER A 627 45.37 -17.53 10.47
CA SER A 627 46.51 -17.24 9.61
C SER A 627 46.32 -17.81 8.20
N GLU A 628 45.78 -19.03 8.10
CA GLU A 628 45.46 -19.70 6.84
C GLU A 628 44.34 -19.00 6.06
N ASN A 629 43.23 -18.65 6.73
CA ASN A 629 42.07 -18.05 6.06
C ASN A 629 42.29 -16.57 5.68
N LEU A 630 43.11 -15.82 6.43
CA LEU A 630 43.41 -14.42 6.14
C LEU A 630 44.71 -14.21 5.34
N GLY A 631 45.53 -15.25 5.14
CA GLY A 631 46.81 -15.15 4.43
C GLY A 631 47.85 -14.28 5.14
N LEU A 632 47.79 -14.21 6.47
CA LEU A 632 48.69 -13.42 7.31
C LEU A 632 49.30 -14.30 8.40
N GLU A 633 50.61 -14.30 8.53
CA GLU A 633 51.29 -15.14 9.53
C GLU A 633 51.27 -14.51 10.94
N GLY A 634 51.31 -15.37 11.97
CA GLY A 634 51.49 -14.97 13.36
C GLY A 634 50.28 -14.30 13.99
N LEU A 635 49.06 -14.58 13.50
CA LEU A 635 47.84 -14.06 14.10
C LEU A 635 47.49 -14.79 15.41
N ARG A 636 46.94 -14.06 16.38
CA ARG A 636 46.41 -14.64 17.63
C ARG A 636 45.02 -14.09 17.91
N LEU A 637 44.15 -14.93 18.47
CA LEU A 637 42.85 -14.51 19.01
C LEU A 637 42.99 -14.32 20.52
N LEU A 638 42.70 -13.10 20.99
CA LEU A 638 42.75 -12.77 22.41
C LEU A 638 41.35 -12.44 22.91
N ARG A 639 40.95 -13.02 24.05
CA ARG A 639 39.76 -12.62 24.79
C ARG A 639 40.12 -11.68 25.93
N GLN A 640 39.42 -10.58 26.10
CA GLN A 640 39.64 -9.66 27.20
C GLN A 640 39.30 -10.31 28.55
N SER A 641 40.22 -10.29 29.53
CA SER A 641 39.90 -10.64 30.92
C SER A 641 39.22 -9.45 31.62
N GLY A 642 38.07 -9.70 32.24
CA GLY A 642 36.99 -8.72 32.53
C GLY A 642 37.24 -7.54 33.48
N GLN A 643 38.45 -6.99 33.65
CA GLN A 643 38.63 -5.74 34.41
C GLN A 643 39.66 -4.79 33.78
N ARG A 644 39.18 -3.71 33.15
CA ARG A 644 39.96 -2.47 33.10
C ARG A 644 39.96 -1.89 34.51
N ASN A 645 41.11 -1.87 35.18
CA ASN A 645 41.34 -1.00 36.34
C ASN A 645 41.45 0.45 35.87
N SER A 646 40.36 1.04 35.39
CA SER A 646 40.25 2.50 35.28
C SER A 646 39.58 3.02 36.54
N SER A 647 40.24 3.97 37.19
CA SER A 647 39.79 4.76 38.34
C SER A 647 38.27 5.01 38.35
N LYS A 648 37.66 4.92 39.54
CA LYS A 648 36.22 4.91 39.89
C LYS A 648 35.21 5.76 39.09
N ASP A 649 35.64 6.68 38.22
CA ASP A 649 34.77 7.57 37.46
C ASP A 649 34.77 7.33 35.94
N GLN A 650 35.54 6.36 35.42
CA GLN A 650 35.43 5.97 34.00
C GLN A 650 34.65 4.65 33.90
N GLN A 651 33.45 4.73 33.32
CA GLN A 651 32.57 3.59 32.98
C GLN A 651 33.41 2.39 32.51
N LYS A 652 33.18 1.22 33.12
CA LYS A 652 33.81 -0.03 32.69
C LYS A 652 33.38 -0.27 31.23
N LEU A 653 34.29 -0.08 30.28
CA LEU A 653 34.07 -0.30 28.86
C LEU A 653 35.01 -1.43 28.39
N SER A 654 34.46 -2.44 27.70
CA SER A 654 35.18 -3.49 26.95
C SER A 654 36.07 -2.86 25.85
N LEU A 655 36.54 -3.61 24.84
CA LEU A 655 37.30 -3.10 23.68
C LEU A 655 36.57 -2.02 22.82
N VAL A 656 35.47 -1.46 23.31
CA VAL A 656 34.74 -0.27 22.85
C VAL A 656 35.51 1.03 23.13
N ASN A 657 35.33 2.00 22.23
CA ASN A 657 36.03 3.28 22.27
C ASN A 657 35.28 4.40 23.00
N GLN A 658 33.93 4.37 23.08
CA GLN A 658 33.14 5.55 23.49
C GLN A 658 31.88 5.26 24.32
N ALA A 659 31.12 4.18 24.07
CA ALA A 659 29.92 3.83 24.85
C ALA A 659 29.61 2.32 24.75
N GLN A 660 28.61 1.86 25.52
CA GLN A 660 28.17 0.46 25.56
C GLN A 660 27.45 0.05 24.27
N PHE A 661 26.61 0.91 23.69
CA PHE A 661 25.85 0.59 22.49
C PHE A 661 25.94 1.70 21.45
N LEU A 662 25.97 1.29 20.19
CA LEU A 662 25.72 2.17 19.06
C LEU A 662 24.30 1.93 18.54
N LEU A 663 23.46 2.96 18.60
CA LEU A 663 22.10 2.95 18.07
C LEU A 663 22.07 3.63 16.69
N LEU A 664 21.35 2.99 15.78
CA LEU A 664 21.13 3.44 14.42
C LEU A 664 19.64 3.49 14.12
N ASN A 665 19.21 4.58 13.50
CA ASN A 665 17.87 4.70 12.94
C ASN A 665 17.89 4.27 11.47
N LYS A 666 17.12 3.23 11.12
CA LYS A 666 16.98 2.72 9.75
C LYS A 666 16.43 3.80 8.82
N SER A 667 15.57 4.70 9.30
CA SER A 667 15.11 5.87 8.55
C SER A 667 16.24 6.81 8.15
N SER A 668 17.24 7.03 9.01
CA SER A 668 18.42 7.82 8.67
C SER A 668 19.22 7.17 7.55
N VAL A 669 19.41 5.84 7.59
CA VAL A 669 20.17 5.11 6.57
C VAL A 669 19.47 5.19 5.21
N ARG A 670 18.16 4.99 5.20
CA ARG A 670 17.32 5.10 4.00
C ARG A 670 17.43 6.46 3.33
N SER A 671 17.57 7.54 4.10
CA SER A 671 17.74 8.89 3.57
C SER A 671 19.03 9.11 2.78
N LEU A 672 20.00 8.19 2.90
CA LEU A 672 21.26 8.24 2.16
C LEU A 672 21.11 7.79 0.69
N GLN A 673 20.05 7.05 0.35
CA GLN A 673 19.69 6.66 -1.03
C GLN A 673 20.81 5.94 -1.79
N PHE A 674 21.45 4.93 -1.18
CA PHE A 674 22.39 4.07 -1.92
C PHE A 674 21.66 3.07 -2.82
N GLU A 675 22.35 2.60 -3.87
CA GLU A 675 21.82 1.62 -4.84
C GLU A 675 21.71 0.20 -4.27
N GLU A 676 22.54 -0.14 -3.27
CA GLU A 676 22.51 -1.46 -2.64
C GLU A 676 21.26 -1.64 -1.73
N PRO A 677 20.85 -2.88 -1.43
CA PRO A 677 19.72 -3.13 -0.54
C PRO A 677 19.89 -2.46 0.83
N LEU A 678 18.82 -1.86 1.36
CA LEU A 678 18.87 -1.05 2.58
C LEU A 678 19.49 -1.79 3.78
N ASP A 679 19.19 -3.08 3.97
CA ASP A 679 19.75 -3.87 5.07
C ASP A 679 21.26 -4.10 4.92
N GLU A 680 21.79 -4.15 3.69
CA GLU A 680 23.24 -4.23 3.44
C GLU A 680 23.93 -2.90 3.77
N THR A 681 23.28 -1.77 3.43
CA THR A 681 23.77 -0.45 3.83
C THR A 681 23.79 -0.28 5.35
N VAL A 682 22.74 -0.75 6.05
CA VAL A 682 22.65 -0.72 7.51
C VAL A 682 23.86 -1.42 8.15
N ASP A 683 24.26 -2.57 7.61
CA ASP A 683 25.38 -3.36 8.14
C ASP A 683 26.72 -2.61 8.10
N ARG A 684 26.93 -1.70 7.14
CA ARG A 684 28.14 -0.86 7.05
C ARG A 684 28.34 0.01 8.30
N PHE A 685 27.25 0.41 8.95
CA PHE A 685 27.30 1.25 10.15
C PHE A 685 27.63 0.47 11.41
N ARG A 686 27.62 -0.86 11.37
CA ARG A 686 28.06 -1.73 12.47
C ARG A 686 27.45 -1.35 13.83
N ALA A 687 26.16 -1.03 13.84
CA ALA A 687 25.43 -0.69 15.05
C ALA A 687 25.04 -1.94 15.84
N ASN A 688 24.84 -1.76 17.15
CA ASN A 688 24.35 -2.82 18.04
C ASN A 688 22.81 -2.86 18.06
N ILE A 689 22.19 -1.68 17.95
CA ILE A 689 20.75 -1.49 18.09
C ILE A 689 20.25 -0.78 16.83
N ILE A 690 19.30 -1.41 16.13
CA ILE A 690 18.63 -0.83 14.96
C ILE A 690 17.17 -0.54 15.33
N ILE A 691 16.75 0.71 15.17
CA ILE A 691 15.36 1.15 15.33
C ILE A 691 14.86 1.74 14.02
N ASP A 692 13.56 1.94 13.87
CA ASP A 692 13.01 2.76 12.78
C ASP A 692 11.94 3.70 13.33
N THR A 693 12.20 5.00 13.25
CA THR A 693 11.32 6.03 13.79
C THR A 693 10.42 6.67 12.74
N GLY A 694 10.60 6.30 11.46
CA GLY A 694 9.93 6.94 10.32
C GLY A 694 10.49 8.32 9.94
N SER A 695 11.31 8.95 10.78
CA SER A 695 11.93 10.25 10.52
C SER A 695 13.45 10.16 10.51
N ALA A 696 14.08 10.61 9.43
CA ALA A 696 15.54 10.58 9.32
C ALA A 696 16.20 11.56 10.29
N PHE A 697 17.28 11.11 10.93
CA PHE A 697 18.14 11.86 11.86
C PHE A 697 17.47 12.32 13.16
N GLU A 698 16.25 11.86 13.43
CA GLU A 698 15.52 12.17 14.66
C GLU A 698 16.31 11.78 15.91
N GLU A 699 17.03 10.67 15.84
CA GLU A 699 17.86 10.14 16.92
C GLU A 699 18.96 11.11 17.37
N LEU A 700 19.39 12.03 16.51
CA LEU A 700 20.41 13.03 16.86
C LEU A 700 19.90 14.07 17.87
N THR A 701 18.59 14.18 18.06
CA THR A 701 17.95 15.10 19.00
C THR A 701 17.80 14.52 20.41
N TYR A 702 17.92 13.21 20.55
CA TYR A 702 17.64 12.49 21.79
C TYR A 702 18.61 12.86 22.91
N LYS A 703 18.10 12.87 24.14
CA LYS A 703 18.89 13.08 25.37
C LYS A 703 18.89 11.86 26.25
N ALA A 704 17.73 11.23 26.38
CA ALA A 704 17.56 9.91 26.97
C ALA A 704 16.47 9.17 26.17
N LEU A 705 16.45 7.85 26.34
CA LEU A 705 15.45 6.98 25.75
C LEU A 705 15.29 5.71 26.60
N SER A 706 14.15 5.04 26.48
CA SER A 706 13.97 3.69 26.98
C SER A 706 13.62 2.71 25.88
N ILE A 707 14.06 1.46 26.03
CA ILE A 707 13.74 0.34 25.13
C ILE A 707 13.24 -0.80 26.02
N GLY A 708 11.96 -1.17 25.89
CA GLY A 708 11.38 -2.25 26.70
C GLY A 708 11.41 -1.97 28.22
N GLY A 709 11.45 -0.68 28.61
CA GLY A 709 11.60 -0.25 30.01
C GLY A 709 13.04 -0.11 30.50
N ILE A 710 14.03 -0.53 29.72
CA ILE A 710 15.46 -0.32 30.03
C ILE A 710 15.82 1.11 29.67
N GLN A 711 16.41 1.84 30.62
CA GLN A 711 16.71 3.26 30.49
C GLN A 711 18.12 3.51 29.95
N PHE A 712 18.24 4.43 29.00
CA PHE A 712 19.49 4.79 28.34
C PHE A 712 19.70 6.30 28.30
N GLN A 713 20.93 6.70 28.61
CA GLN A 713 21.42 8.07 28.39
C GLN A 713 22.10 8.17 27.03
N VAL A 714 21.85 9.25 26.30
CA VAL A 714 22.51 9.54 25.01
C VAL A 714 23.81 10.30 25.27
N GLU A 715 24.95 9.67 24.93
CA GLU A 715 26.29 10.27 25.08
C GLU A 715 26.61 11.23 23.92
N GLY A 716 25.94 11.05 22.78
CA GLY A 716 26.04 11.93 21.62
C GLY A 716 26.26 11.22 20.29
N PRO A 717 26.44 11.97 19.20
CA PRO A 717 26.53 11.42 17.86
C PRO A 717 27.84 10.66 17.60
N CYS A 718 27.75 9.52 16.92
CA CYS A 718 28.90 8.70 16.55
C CYS A 718 29.68 9.31 15.39
N GLN A 719 30.97 9.64 15.60
CA GLN A 719 31.87 10.05 14.52
C GLN A 719 32.30 8.84 13.69
N ARG A 720 31.98 8.88 12.39
CA ARG A 720 32.30 7.81 11.45
C ARG A 720 33.66 8.01 10.82
N CYS A 721 34.28 6.89 10.46
CA CYS A 721 35.58 6.83 9.78
C CYS A 721 35.49 5.83 8.62
N ASP A 722 36.60 5.62 7.91
CA ASP A 722 36.69 4.74 6.72
C ASP A 722 36.20 3.30 6.91
N MET A 723 35.90 2.87 8.14
CA MET A 723 35.31 1.55 8.39
C MET A 723 33.96 1.37 7.68
N ILE A 724 33.14 2.43 7.58
CA ILE A 724 31.83 2.36 6.92
C ILE A 724 31.94 2.24 5.39
N CYS A 725 33.14 2.44 4.84
CA CYS A 725 33.42 2.33 3.42
C CYS A 725 33.53 0.86 2.98
N ILE A 726 33.52 -0.09 3.91
CA ILE A 726 33.71 -1.52 3.63
C ILE A 726 32.35 -2.20 3.53
N ASN A 727 32.03 -2.79 2.39
CA ASN A 727 30.87 -3.64 2.24
C ASN A 727 31.05 -4.89 3.13
N GLN A 728 30.17 -5.08 4.11
CA GLN A 728 30.35 -6.14 5.11
C GLN A 728 30.08 -7.55 4.54
N ARG A 729 29.55 -7.67 3.32
CA ARG A 729 29.27 -8.94 2.64
C ARG A 729 30.40 -9.35 1.68
N THR A 730 31.05 -8.39 1.02
CA THR A 730 32.09 -8.64 0.01
C THR A 730 33.50 -8.30 0.47
N GLY A 731 33.65 -7.44 1.49
CA GLY A 731 34.94 -6.88 1.90
C GLY A 731 35.44 -5.73 1.00
N GLU A 732 34.72 -5.42 -0.09
CA GLU A 732 35.11 -4.36 -1.01
C GLU A 732 35.02 -2.99 -0.36
N ARG A 733 36.01 -2.13 -0.66
CA ARG A 733 36.09 -0.77 -0.15
C ARG A 733 35.56 0.23 -1.18
N SER A 734 34.54 0.99 -0.80
CA SER A 734 34.03 2.15 -1.55
C SER A 734 33.96 3.38 -0.65
N PRO A 735 34.60 4.51 -1.00
CA PRO A 735 34.55 5.75 -0.20
C PRO A 735 33.18 6.43 -0.21
N GLU A 736 32.27 5.97 -1.06
CA GLU A 736 30.99 6.61 -1.37
C GLU A 736 30.16 6.90 -0.11
N THR A 737 30.06 5.91 0.79
CA THR A 737 29.26 6.04 2.01
C THR A 737 29.70 7.23 2.87
N LEU A 738 31.01 7.39 3.06
CA LEU A 738 31.57 8.47 3.85
C LEU A 738 31.44 9.83 3.15
N THR A 739 31.65 9.87 1.82
CA THR A 739 31.48 11.10 1.03
C THR A 739 30.02 11.59 1.03
N THR A 740 29.05 10.68 0.96
CA THR A 740 27.61 11.01 1.00
C THR A 740 27.20 11.58 2.35
N ILE A 741 27.63 10.96 3.46
CA ILE A 741 27.36 11.47 4.82
C ILE A 741 28.01 12.84 5.02
N SER A 742 29.27 12.99 4.62
CA SER A 742 29.99 14.27 4.72
C SER A 742 29.24 15.38 3.96
N ARG A 743 28.75 15.11 2.76
CA ARG A 743 27.95 16.03 1.97
C ARG A 743 26.63 16.41 2.69
N LEU A 744 25.87 15.42 3.14
CA LEU A 744 24.55 15.63 3.77
C LEU A 744 24.65 16.36 5.11
N GLN A 745 25.73 16.14 5.87
CA GLN A 745 25.95 16.75 7.17
C GLN A 745 26.92 17.93 7.16
N LYS A 746 27.06 18.62 6.01
CA LYS A 746 27.86 19.85 5.88
C LYS A 746 29.30 19.68 6.41
N GLY A 747 29.95 18.59 6.04
CA GLY A 747 31.32 18.23 6.39
C GLY A 747 31.47 17.49 7.73
N ARG A 748 30.40 17.30 8.50
CA ARG A 748 30.46 16.52 9.76
C ARG A 748 30.23 15.03 9.46
N MET A 749 31.22 14.19 9.73
CA MET A 749 31.09 12.74 9.53
C MET A 749 30.41 12.07 10.73
N ARG A 750 29.13 12.40 11.02
CA ARG A 750 28.41 11.84 12.18
C ARG A 750 27.25 10.96 11.72
N PHE A 751 27.02 9.80 12.33
CA PHE A 751 25.88 8.97 11.94
C PHE A 751 25.50 7.97 13.04
N GLY A 752 24.25 7.97 13.48
CA GLY A 752 23.82 7.24 14.68
C GLY A 752 24.32 7.88 15.97
N ILE A 753 23.88 7.34 17.11
CA ILE A 753 24.17 7.86 18.44
C ILE A 753 24.75 6.79 19.36
N TYR A 754 25.62 7.21 20.27
CA TYR A 754 26.08 6.39 21.37
C TYR A 754 25.13 6.49 22.54
N ILE A 755 24.79 5.35 23.11
CA ILE A 755 23.91 5.27 24.27
C ILE A 755 24.53 4.36 25.34
N THR A 756 24.27 4.70 26.60
CA THR A 756 24.75 3.97 27.78
C THR A 756 23.56 3.66 28.68
N ARG A 757 23.48 2.42 29.17
CA ARG A 757 22.42 2.01 30.09
C ARG A 757 22.58 2.74 31.42
N ILE A 758 21.50 3.36 31.92
CA ILE A 758 21.44 3.93 33.26
C ILE A 758 21.20 2.79 34.25
N PRO A 759 22.08 2.56 35.25
CA PRO A 759 21.84 1.54 36.26
C PRO A 759 20.57 1.86 37.06
N GLN A 760 19.67 0.88 37.21
CA GLN A 760 18.54 1.00 38.13
C GLN A 760 19.02 0.59 39.54
N ASP A 761 18.73 1.40 40.55
CA ASP A 761 19.07 1.14 41.98
C ASP A 761 18.14 0.09 42.64
N THR A 762 17.55 -0.80 41.86
CA THR A 762 16.69 -1.86 42.37
C THR A 762 17.54 -2.93 43.04
N LYS A 763 17.51 -2.95 44.38
CA LYS A 763 18.12 -3.97 45.26
C LYS A 763 17.53 -5.39 45.09
N GLU A 764 16.77 -5.66 44.03
CA GLU A 764 16.20 -6.98 43.75
C GLU A 764 17.17 -7.78 42.87
N LEU A 765 17.94 -8.64 43.56
CA LEU A 765 18.69 -9.80 43.07
C LEU A 765 18.69 -10.03 41.55
N GLU A 766 19.86 -9.82 40.92
CA GLU A 766 20.44 -10.57 39.78
C GLU A 766 19.48 -11.11 38.68
N ALA A 767 18.31 -10.52 38.47
CA ALA A 767 17.48 -10.82 37.33
C ALA A 767 18.26 -10.31 36.11
N LYS A 768 18.85 -11.23 35.35
CA LYS A 768 19.54 -10.91 34.09
C LYS A 768 18.55 -10.18 33.20
N GLU A 769 18.68 -8.87 33.10
CA GLU A 769 17.90 -8.08 32.15
C GLU A 769 18.19 -8.58 30.74
N HIS A 770 17.13 -8.72 29.96
CA HIS A 770 17.24 -9.02 28.53
C HIS A 770 16.60 -7.89 27.75
N MET A 771 17.19 -7.55 26.62
CA MET A 771 16.58 -6.66 25.63
C MET A 771 16.00 -7.52 24.52
N THR A 772 14.82 -7.18 24.00
CA THR A 772 14.07 -8.05 23.08
C THR A 772 13.71 -7.31 21.79
N CYS A 773 13.96 -7.93 20.64
CA CYS A 773 13.49 -7.38 19.37
C CYS A 773 11.96 -7.25 19.37
N GLY A 774 11.43 -6.08 19.00
CA GLY A 774 10.02 -5.72 19.11
C GLY A 774 9.70 -4.80 20.29
N ASP A 775 10.62 -4.63 21.24
CA ASP A 775 10.48 -3.70 22.35
C ASP A 775 10.22 -2.28 21.87
N VAL A 776 9.27 -1.61 22.52
CA VAL A 776 8.90 -0.23 22.20
C VAL A 776 10.02 0.73 22.65
N VAL A 777 10.34 1.69 21.78
CA VAL A 777 11.33 2.73 22.02
C VAL A 777 10.62 4.03 22.40
N LEU A 778 10.93 4.56 23.58
CA LEU A 778 10.40 5.83 24.07
C LEU A 778 11.52 6.85 24.18
N VAL A 779 11.30 8.05 23.68
CA VAL A 779 12.25 9.15 23.78
C VAL A 779 11.81 10.04 24.93
N GLU A 780 12.74 10.35 25.84
CA GLU A 780 12.50 11.21 27.00
C GLU A 780 12.91 12.66 26.74
#